data_AF-R7P7J3-F1
#
_entry.id   AF-R7P7J3-F1
#
_cell.length_a   1.000
_cell.length_b   1.000
_cell.length_c   1.000
_cell.angle_alpha   90.00
_cell.angle_beta   90.00
_cell.angle_gamma   90.00
#
_symmetry.space_group_name_H-M   'P 1'
#
loop_
_entity.id
_entity.type
_entity.pdbx_description
1 polymer ?
#
loop_
_entity_poly.entity_id
_entity_poly.type
_entity_poly.pdbx_seq_one_letter_code
_entity_poly.pdbx_strand_id
1 'polypeptide(L)'
;MGCVATAMANILSYYQYPTKGTGSHSYVSQTNQLSVSFDYANTTFDWNNILKQYVSGQYNDTQANAIAQLMLACGVACDMNYDPSASGSSVYTAVSGMKNYLGYNPYAYCARGDHYSPTEWVNMIKTELNAQRPVYFTASDNSYTGHAFILDGYDEEGLMHVDWGWSGMSNGYYLVAELQPGASGTGGGDGSGYQFEQIMVVGLAPSTMLSDKVSHFEAYDLSYNAANKTFTVNNIFNYSETFNGSMAIVAGNDERQFAISQVQDLQGLNNLYGYKNIQFGMQVLPVLVDGVYDIFIGTKLAGNSKWDKVPCEYASSPKYSLVVENGTATVVTENSDLTNPNVTVKSDGTLHSNRLATFTITISNPRANNDFLGHMELDIVDNSGTTIESIRLQQLYLKPGESKVLTRTITMPDVIGNVTVKPIWVHNNYQRYVVGTPASFYVFSQGTPATGFTTSDVKLANTSVEQGSAFTCTGTLTLNNDGDYYETQLVAYLYSPNTGAYETSSPMTPVSVEKSGPKTFSIDLNIPADTKTGRYQFQLFSYESGQFHQLFNENVRITAYTGIESVSTADALRLVSADASGISLSSSQAVRSLSLYDLQGRLLRTSFSSEGSGRYRMATDGLPAGTYIIQATLANGSKQTIKCFLR
;
A
#
# COMPACT_ATOMS: atom_id res chain seq x y z
N MET A 1 11.90 18.19 10.85
CA MET A 1 10.47 17.79 10.79
C MET A 1 10.42 16.29 10.61
N GLY A 2 9.44 15.60 11.19
CA GLY A 2 9.27 14.15 11.04
C GLY A 2 7.89 13.82 10.50
N CYS A 3 7.77 12.75 9.71
CA CYS A 3 6.52 12.33 9.08
C CYS A 3 5.37 12.18 10.09
N VAL A 4 5.67 11.66 11.28
CA VAL A 4 4.72 11.50 12.38
C VAL A 4 4.11 12.84 12.82
N ALA A 5 4.95 13.85 13.08
CA ALA A 5 4.46 15.17 13.48
C ALA A 5 3.71 15.88 12.34
N THR A 6 4.12 15.66 11.08
CA THR A 6 3.42 16.19 9.91
C THR A 6 2.01 15.59 9.79
N ALA A 7 1.87 14.27 9.94
CA ALA A 7 0.56 13.60 9.95
C ALA A 7 -0.33 14.11 11.08
N MET A 8 0.22 14.28 12.30
CA MET A 8 -0.51 14.93 13.40
C MET A 8 -0.98 16.33 13.02
N ALA A 9 -0.08 17.18 12.50
CA ALA A 9 -0.39 18.56 12.14
C ALA A 9 -1.47 18.65 11.03
N ASN A 10 -1.45 17.74 10.05
CA ASN A 10 -2.49 17.66 9.02
C ASN A 10 -3.88 17.39 9.64
N ILE A 11 -3.97 16.43 10.56
CA ILE A 11 -5.23 16.13 11.26
C ILE A 11 -5.68 17.30 12.13
N LEU A 12 -4.77 17.91 12.88
CA LEU A 12 -5.07 19.08 13.70
C LEU A 12 -5.56 20.27 12.87
N SER A 13 -4.91 20.52 11.73
CA SER A 13 -5.28 21.57 10.77
C SER A 13 -6.64 21.29 10.11
N TYR A 14 -6.97 20.03 9.81
CA TYR A 14 -8.27 19.63 9.28
C TYR A 14 -9.42 20.03 10.22
N TYR A 15 -9.29 19.75 11.51
CA TYR A 15 -10.30 20.11 12.52
C TYR A 15 -10.16 21.54 13.03
N GLN A 16 -9.04 22.21 12.78
CA GLN A 16 -8.64 23.48 13.40
C GLN A 16 -8.81 23.42 14.93
N TYR A 17 -8.28 22.35 15.51
CA TYR A 17 -8.47 22.02 16.91
C TYR A 17 -7.15 21.50 17.53
N PRO A 18 -6.85 21.82 18.79
CA PRO A 18 -7.64 22.66 19.70
C PRO A 18 -7.32 24.16 19.57
N THR A 19 -8.10 25.05 20.20
CA THR A 19 -7.67 26.44 20.36
C THR A 19 -6.45 26.55 21.28
N LYS A 20 -6.45 25.74 22.36
CA LYS A 20 -5.35 25.55 23.31
C LYS A 20 -5.35 24.10 23.77
N GLY A 21 -4.17 23.54 24.02
CA GLY A 21 -4.07 22.21 24.61
C GLY A 21 -4.09 22.23 26.13
N THR A 22 -3.64 21.13 26.73
CA THR A 22 -3.64 20.92 28.19
C THR A 22 -2.23 20.63 28.69
N GLY A 23 -1.84 21.28 29.79
CA GLY A 23 -0.56 21.04 30.45
C GLY A 23 0.65 21.47 29.62
N SER A 24 1.79 20.81 29.86
CA SER A 24 3.06 21.05 29.19
C SER A 24 3.83 19.72 29.10
N HIS A 25 4.72 19.58 28.12
CA HIS A 25 5.60 18.41 28.02
C HIS A 25 7.03 18.83 27.70
N SER A 26 8.01 18.07 28.20
CA SER A 26 9.43 18.31 27.97
C SER A 26 10.24 17.02 28.06
N TYR A 27 11.22 16.87 27.19
CA TYR A 27 12.12 15.71 27.16
C TYR A 27 13.46 16.08 26.51
N VAL A 28 14.38 15.12 26.49
CA VAL A 28 15.66 15.24 25.77
C VAL A 28 15.65 14.24 24.60
N SER A 29 15.89 14.71 23.38
CA SER A 29 15.93 13.84 22.20
C SER A 29 17.09 12.84 22.26
N GLN A 30 16.90 11.65 21.70
CA GLN A 30 17.83 10.53 21.86
C GLN A 30 19.13 10.67 21.03
N THR A 31 19.03 11.11 19.78
CA THR A 31 20.20 11.15 18.87
C THR A 31 21.07 12.37 19.14
N ASN A 32 20.46 13.55 19.19
CA ASN A 32 21.17 14.83 19.26
C ASN A 32 21.14 15.47 20.66
N GLN A 33 20.57 14.80 21.67
CA GLN A 33 20.51 15.28 23.05
C GLN A 33 19.91 16.68 23.20
N LEU A 34 18.93 17.02 22.35
CA LEU A 34 18.29 18.33 22.35
C LEU A 34 17.25 18.39 23.45
N SER A 35 17.31 19.41 24.31
CA SER A 35 16.23 19.69 25.26
C SER A 35 15.07 20.35 24.53
N VAL A 36 13.91 19.71 24.53
CA VAL A 36 12.71 20.15 23.81
C VAL A 36 11.54 20.26 24.77
N SER A 37 10.71 21.29 24.60
CA SER A 37 9.54 21.51 25.46
C SER A 37 8.45 22.30 24.74
N PHE A 38 7.21 22.13 25.20
CA PHE A 38 6.06 22.89 24.74
C PHE A 38 5.04 23.05 25.88
N ASP A 39 4.53 24.28 26.05
CA ASP A 39 3.46 24.60 27.01
C ASP A 39 2.13 24.71 26.27
N TYR A 40 1.33 23.65 26.33
CA TYR A 40 0.06 23.55 25.63
C TYR A 40 -1.04 24.38 26.27
N ALA A 41 -1.00 24.55 27.60
CA ALA A 41 -2.01 25.30 28.35
C ALA A 41 -1.94 26.81 28.09
N ASN A 42 -0.73 27.34 27.89
CA ASN A 42 -0.51 28.77 27.68
C ASN A 42 -0.36 29.18 26.21
N THR A 43 -0.32 28.22 25.28
CA THR A 43 -0.16 28.47 23.86
C THR A 43 -1.49 28.40 23.11
N THR A 44 -1.84 29.46 22.38
CA THR A 44 -2.99 29.46 21.45
C THR A 44 -2.52 29.13 20.04
N PHE A 45 -3.18 28.18 19.38
CA PHE A 45 -2.94 27.90 17.96
C PHE A 45 -3.70 28.89 17.07
N ASP A 46 -2.98 29.62 16.21
CA ASP A 46 -3.56 30.61 15.31
C ASP A 46 -4.00 29.97 13.98
N TRP A 47 -5.11 29.25 14.02
CA TRP A 47 -5.65 28.52 12.87
C TRP A 47 -5.91 29.39 11.63
N ASN A 48 -6.19 30.68 11.81
CA ASN A 48 -6.41 31.61 10.69
C ASN A 48 -5.12 31.87 9.87
N ASN A 49 -3.96 31.73 10.51
CA ASN A 49 -2.66 31.89 9.86
C ASN A 49 -1.99 30.54 9.52
N ILE A 50 -2.61 29.41 9.88
CA ILE A 50 -2.17 28.09 9.44
C ILE A 50 -2.77 27.80 8.07
N LEU A 51 -1.97 28.02 7.02
CA LEU A 51 -2.37 27.79 5.63
C LEU A 51 -2.44 26.29 5.29
N LYS A 52 -3.24 25.96 4.27
CA LYS A 52 -3.30 24.61 3.69
C LYS A 52 -2.04 24.24 2.90
N GLN A 53 -1.34 25.23 2.35
CA GLN A 53 -0.13 25.03 1.55
C GLN A 53 0.85 26.19 1.77
N TYR A 54 2.14 25.87 1.84
CA TYR A 54 3.22 26.84 2.00
C TYR A 54 4.10 26.83 0.76
N VAL A 55 3.84 27.74 -0.17
CA VAL A 55 4.65 27.95 -1.38
C VAL A 55 5.62 29.10 -1.14
N SER A 56 6.90 28.92 -1.47
CA SER A 56 7.93 29.95 -1.28
C SER A 56 7.51 31.29 -1.92
N GLY A 57 7.60 32.37 -1.14
CA GLY A 57 7.18 33.72 -1.55
C GLY A 57 5.67 33.98 -1.50
N GLN A 58 4.84 33.01 -1.09
CA GLN A 58 3.38 33.17 -1.01
C GLN A 58 2.82 33.17 0.43
N TYR A 59 3.70 33.16 1.44
CA TYR A 59 3.33 33.27 2.84
C TYR A 59 4.19 34.34 3.54
N ASN A 60 3.70 34.85 4.67
CA ASN A 60 4.41 35.83 5.49
C ASN A 60 4.96 35.18 6.79
N ASP A 61 5.76 35.93 7.54
CA ASP A 61 6.38 35.45 8.78
C ASP A 61 5.35 35.02 9.84
N THR A 62 4.17 35.65 9.88
CA THR A 62 3.11 35.25 10.84
C THR A 62 2.58 33.86 10.51
N GLN A 63 2.32 33.58 9.24
CA GLN A 63 1.87 32.27 8.77
C GLN A 63 2.97 31.21 8.96
N ALA A 64 4.22 31.55 8.65
CA ALA A 64 5.37 30.66 8.85
C ALA A 64 5.55 30.29 10.33
N ASN A 65 5.47 31.27 11.24
CA ASN A 65 5.57 31.03 12.67
C ASN A 65 4.40 30.22 13.21
N ALA A 66 3.18 30.44 12.70
CA ALA A 66 1.99 29.68 13.12
C ALA A 66 2.12 28.18 12.80
N ILE A 67 2.53 27.82 11.57
CA ILE A 67 2.78 26.41 11.24
C ILE A 67 3.98 25.85 11.99
N ALA A 68 5.06 26.61 12.17
CA ALA A 68 6.23 26.16 12.92
C ALA A 68 5.88 25.84 14.39
N GLN A 69 5.02 26.66 15.00
CA GLN A 69 4.52 26.44 16.36
C GLN A 69 3.66 25.17 16.46
N LEU A 70 2.72 24.96 15.53
CA LEU A 70 1.93 23.72 15.47
C LEU A 70 2.83 22.49 15.32
N MET A 71 3.79 22.59 14.40
CA MET A 71 4.73 21.52 14.10
C MET A 71 5.65 21.17 15.28
N LEU A 72 6.11 22.17 16.03
CA LEU A 72 6.83 21.97 17.28
C LEU A 72 5.94 21.31 18.33
N ALA A 73 4.69 21.76 18.48
CA ALA A 73 3.73 21.15 19.41
C ALA A 73 3.51 19.66 19.11
N CYS A 74 3.27 19.31 17.84
CA CYS A 74 3.10 17.94 17.42
C CYS A 74 4.37 17.10 17.67
N GLY A 75 5.54 17.62 17.32
CA GLY A 75 6.80 16.91 17.54
C GLY A 75 7.12 16.70 19.03
N VAL A 76 6.83 17.68 19.88
CA VAL A 76 6.98 17.53 21.32
C VAL A 76 5.96 16.52 21.87
N ALA A 77 4.71 16.57 21.43
CA ALA A 77 3.66 15.66 21.90
C ALA A 77 3.98 14.18 21.63
N CYS A 78 4.75 13.88 20.59
CA CYS A 78 5.14 12.53 20.23
C CYS A 78 6.58 12.15 20.60
N ASP A 79 7.27 12.88 21.49
CA ASP A 79 8.69 12.60 21.83
C ASP A 79 9.61 12.47 20.59
N MET A 80 9.45 13.37 19.62
CA MET A 80 10.21 13.35 18.37
C MET A 80 11.73 13.27 18.60
N ASN A 81 12.38 12.30 17.97
CA ASN A 81 13.83 12.25 17.91
C ASN A 81 14.31 13.11 16.74
N TYR A 82 14.63 14.37 17.02
CA TYR A 82 15.02 15.34 16.00
C TYR A 82 16.44 15.07 15.46
N ASP A 83 16.55 15.04 14.14
CA ASP A 83 17.80 14.96 13.40
C ASP A 83 17.71 15.78 12.09
N PRO A 84 18.81 16.42 11.64
CA PRO A 84 18.82 17.15 10.38
C PRO A 84 18.55 16.29 9.13
N SER A 85 18.88 14.99 9.18
CA SER A 85 18.68 14.07 8.05
C SER A 85 17.26 13.48 8.02
N ALA A 86 16.77 12.99 9.15
CA ALA A 86 15.41 12.48 9.29
C ALA A 86 15.00 12.43 10.77
N SER A 87 13.86 13.05 11.13
CA SER A 87 13.32 12.97 12.49
C SER A 87 12.28 11.86 12.60
N GLY A 88 12.32 11.07 13.67
CA GLY A 88 11.46 9.89 13.85
C GLY A 88 10.75 9.84 15.20
N SER A 89 9.58 9.22 15.23
CA SER A 89 8.79 8.91 16.43
C SER A 89 7.86 7.71 16.15
N SER A 90 7.15 7.24 17.16
CA SER A 90 6.16 6.17 17.06
C SER A 90 4.73 6.72 17.00
N VAL A 91 3.86 6.08 16.19
CA VAL A 91 2.41 6.39 16.16
C VAL A 91 1.75 6.22 17.54
N TYR A 92 2.21 5.26 18.35
CA TYR A 92 1.65 5.04 19.69
C TYR A 92 1.91 6.25 20.62
N THR A 93 3.11 6.83 20.55
CA THR A 93 3.45 8.05 21.31
C THR A 93 2.69 9.26 20.76
N ALA A 94 2.55 9.36 19.44
CA ALA A 94 1.76 10.42 18.81
C ALA A 94 0.30 10.40 19.28
N VAL A 95 -0.36 9.24 19.23
CA VAL A 95 -1.75 9.08 19.71
C VAL A 95 -1.86 9.43 21.19
N SER A 96 -0.92 8.96 22.02
CA SER A 96 -0.89 9.29 23.45
C SER A 96 -0.74 10.80 23.69
N GLY A 97 0.14 11.47 22.93
CA GLY A 97 0.32 12.92 22.98
C GLY A 97 -0.93 13.69 22.56
N MET A 98 -1.63 13.24 21.51
CA MET A 98 -2.88 13.86 21.06
C MET A 98 -3.98 13.79 22.12
N LYS A 99 -4.07 12.68 22.85
CA LYS A 99 -5.01 12.52 23.97
C LYS A 99 -4.64 13.40 25.15
N ASN A 100 -3.39 13.31 25.62
CA ASN A 100 -2.94 13.96 26.84
C ASN A 100 -2.84 15.48 26.73
N TYR A 101 -2.39 15.98 25.58
CA TYR A 101 -2.02 17.39 25.43
C TYR A 101 -2.90 18.16 24.44
N LEU A 102 -3.51 17.49 23.47
CA LEU A 102 -4.22 18.16 22.36
C LEU A 102 -5.75 17.94 22.38
N GLY A 103 -6.27 17.26 23.41
CA GLY A 103 -7.71 17.15 23.65
C GLY A 103 -8.47 16.26 22.66
N TYR A 104 -7.78 15.32 22.01
CA TYR A 104 -8.38 14.32 21.13
C TYR A 104 -9.02 13.17 21.91
N ASN A 105 -9.82 12.36 21.22
CA ASN A 105 -10.57 11.25 21.81
C ASN A 105 -9.68 10.29 22.64
N PRO A 106 -9.92 10.15 23.96
CA PRO A 106 -9.12 9.26 24.82
C PRO A 106 -9.26 7.78 24.45
N TYR A 107 -10.34 7.41 23.75
CA TYR A 107 -10.61 6.05 23.28
C TYR A 107 -10.12 5.79 21.86
N ALA A 108 -9.45 6.74 21.20
CA ALA A 108 -8.79 6.46 19.92
C ALA A 108 -7.70 5.40 20.11
N TYR A 109 -7.47 4.52 19.14
CA TYR A 109 -6.52 3.42 19.29
C TYR A 109 -5.81 3.09 17.99
N CYS A 110 -4.60 2.52 18.11
CA CYS A 110 -3.85 1.99 16.99
C CYS A 110 -4.32 0.57 16.71
N ALA A 111 -4.94 0.36 15.55
CA ALA A 111 -5.28 -0.96 15.04
C ALA A 111 -4.15 -1.46 14.12
N ARG A 112 -3.78 -2.74 14.20
CA ARG A 112 -2.76 -3.34 13.32
C ARG A 112 -3.39 -4.13 12.18
N GLY A 113 -2.94 -3.90 10.95
CA GLY A 113 -3.54 -4.49 9.75
C GLY A 113 -3.41 -6.01 9.65
N ASP A 114 -2.44 -6.60 10.34
CA ASP A 114 -2.26 -8.05 10.46
C ASP A 114 -3.29 -8.75 11.36
N HIS A 115 -4.19 -8.01 12.03
CA HIS A 115 -5.28 -8.56 12.85
C HIS A 115 -6.63 -8.61 12.13
N TYR A 116 -6.68 -8.23 10.86
CA TYR A 116 -7.92 -8.10 10.10
C TYR A 116 -7.77 -8.73 8.71
N SER A 117 -8.87 -9.26 8.16
CA SER A 117 -8.89 -9.56 6.72
C SER A 117 -8.72 -8.27 5.91
N PRO A 118 -8.25 -8.32 4.66
CA PRO A 118 -8.15 -7.11 3.83
C PRO A 118 -9.49 -6.37 3.67
N THR A 119 -10.60 -7.11 3.64
CA THR A 119 -11.94 -6.52 3.54
C THR A 119 -12.31 -5.79 4.84
N GLU A 120 -12.10 -6.41 6.00
CA GLU A 120 -12.33 -5.76 7.29
C GLU A 120 -11.44 -4.52 7.45
N TRP A 121 -10.15 -4.63 7.11
CA TRP A 121 -9.18 -3.54 7.19
C TRP A 121 -9.61 -2.33 6.34
N VAL A 122 -9.95 -2.56 5.06
CA VAL A 122 -10.46 -1.51 4.17
C VAL A 122 -11.78 -0.94 4.66
N ASN A 123 -12.69 -1.76 5.17
CA ASN A 123 -13.97 -1.29 5.69
C ASN A 123 -13.82 -0.42 6.93
N MET A 124 -12.85 -0.71 7.79
CA MET A 124 -12.53 0.13 8.94
C MET A 124 -12.01 1.51 8.50
N ILE A 125 -11.11 1.55 7.50
CA ILE A 125 -10.66 2.82 6.89
C ILE A 125 -11.86 3.60 6.34
N LYS A 126 -12.72 2.95 5.56
CA LYS A 126 -13.94 3.58 5.01
C LYS A 126 -14.89 4.07 6.10
N THR A 127 -14.97 3.36 7.23
CA THR A 127 -15.84 3.76 8.36
C THR A 127 -15.37 5.06 8.98
N GLU A 128 -14.06 5.23 9.17
CA GLU A 128 -13.47 6.49 9.65
C GLU A 128 -13.72 7.63 8.66
N LEU A 129 -13.44 7.40 7.38
CA LEU A 129 -13.61 8.41 6.32
C LEU A 129 -15.07 8.84 6.15
N ASN A 130 -16.02 7.90 6.18
CA ASN A 130 -17.46 8.19 6.12
C ASN A 130 -17.94 8.99 7.33
N ALA A 131 -17.28 8.83 8.48
CA ALA A 131 -17.54 9.62 9.66
C ALA A 131 -16.73 10.92 9.71
N GLN A 132 -16.16 11.34 8.58
CA GLN A 132 -15.36 12.55 8.38
C GLN A 132 -14.13 12.60 9.29
N ARG A 133 -13.49 11.44 9.51
CA ARG A 133 -12.23 11.32 10.23
C ARG A 133 -11.11 10.91 9.29
N PRO A 134 -10.21 11.83 8.89
CA PRO A 134 -8.99 11.46 8.17
C PRO A 134 -8.20 10.45 9.00
N VAL A 135 -7.74 9.39 8.35
CA VAL A 135 -7.08 8.26 9.00
C VAL A 135 -5.59 8.52 9.07
N TYR A 136 -5.08 8.64 10.30
CA TYR A 136 -3.64 8.59 10.56
C TYR A 136 -3.16 7.16 10.25
N PHE A 137 -2.26 7.01 9.29
CA PHE A 137 -1.77 5.72 8.85
C PHE A 137 -0.25 5.65 8.90
N THR A 138 0.30 4.51 9.29
CA THR A 138 1.73 4.21 9.20
C THR A 138 1.97 2.86 8.59
N ALA A 139 3.10 2.71 7.91
CA ALA A 139 3.55 1.45 7.35
C ALA A 139 5.05 1.51 7.08
N SER A 140 5.70 0.36 6.88
CA SER A 140 7.12 0.26 6.54
C SER A 140 7.34 -0.33 5.15
N ASP A 141 8.50 -0.03 4.57
CA ASP A 141 8.98 -0.59 3.31
C ASP A 141 9.78 -1.91 3.50
N ASN A 142 10.36 -2.43 2.42
CA ASN A 142 11.22 -3.62 2.43
C ASN A 142 12.51 -3.44 3.24
N SER A 143 12.97 -2.21 3.43
CA SER A 143 14.18 -1.86 4.18
C SER A 143 13.87 -1.49 5.63
N TYR A 144 12.68 -1.83 6.13
CA TYR A 144 12.21 -1.55 7.50
C TYR A 144 12.11 -0.03 7.81
N THR A 145 12.07 0.82 6.78
CA THR A 145 11.89 2.25 6.95
C THR A 145 10.40 2.55 7.09
N GLY A 146 9.99 2.98 8.28
CA GLY A 146 8.62 3.39 8.57
C GLY A 146 8.31 4.79 8.05
N HIS A 147 7.08 5.02 7.60
CA HIS A 147 6.56 6.34 7.25
C HIS A 147 5.14 6.53 7.81
N ALA A 148 4.77 7.79 8.04
CA ALA A 148 3.45 8.18 8.51
C ALA A 148 2.81 9.14 7.51
N PHE A 149 1.55 8.90 7.17
CA PHE A 149 0.79 9.61 6.15
C PHE A 149 -0.70 9.58 6.48
N ILE A 150 -1.51 10.32 5.72
CA ILE A 150 -2.95 10.41 5.94
C ILE A 150 -3.69 9.71 4.80
N LEU A 151 -4.72 8.93 5.14
CA LEU A 151 -5.78 8.56 4.20
C LEU A 151 -6.96 9.50 4.45
N ASP A 152 -7.40 10.25 3.44
CA ASP A 152 -8.43 11.30 3.60
C ASP A 152 -9.59 11.18 2.60
N GLY A 153 -9.62 10.13 1.78
CA GLY A 153 -10.71 9.87 0.85
C GLY A 153 -10.61 8.50 0.19
N TYR A 154 -11.64 8.14 -0.58
CA TYR A 154 -11.62 6.97 -1.46
C TYR A 154 -12.51 7.20 -2.69
N ASP A 155 -12.21 6.53 -3.80
CA ASP A 155 -12.97 6.62 -5.05
C ASP A 155 -14.01 5.49 -5.21
N GLU A 156 -14.75 5.49 -6.33
CA GLU A 156 -15.80 4.50 -6.61
C GLU A 156 -15.23 3.07 -6.77
N GLU A 157 -13.97 2.98 -7.23
CA GLU A 157 -13.20 1.75 -7.39
C GLU A 157 -12.63 1.22 -6.06
N GLY A 158 -12.69 2.03 -4.99
CA GLY A 158 -12.26 1.68 -3.64
C GLY A 158 -10.77 1.89 -3.38
N LEU A 159 -10.06 2.62 -4.24
CA LEU A 159 -8.72 3.11 -3.98
C LEU A 159 -8.77 4.22 -2.91
N MET A 160 -7.78 4.25 -2.02
CA MET A 160 -7.69 5.27 -0.97
C MET A 160 -6.85 6.43 -1.46
N HIS A 161 -7.34 7.65 -1.27
CA HIS A 161 -6.50 8.83 -1.45
C HIS A 161 -5.49 8.91 -0.31
N VAL A 162 -4.22 9.06 -0.66
CA VAL A 162 -3.08 9.13 0.27
C VAL A 162 -2.45 10.52 0.17
N ASP A 163 -2.34 11.20 1.31
CA ASP A 163 -1.46 12.35 1.50
C ASP A 163 -0.18 11.90 2.21
N TRP A 164 0.92 11.81 1.46
CA TRP A 164 2.21 11.35 1.97
C TRP A 164 2.93 12.36 2.87
N GLY A 165 2.41 13.59 2.97
CA GLY A 165 3.06 14.66 3.74
C GLY A 165 4.29 15.27 3.06
N TRP A 166 4.44 15.09 1.74
CA TRP A 166 5.56 15.59 0.94
C TRP A 166 5.17 16.76 0.04
N SER A 167 4.40 17.70 0.58
CA SER A 167 3.95 18.91 -0.15
C SER A 167 3.18 18.60 -1.45
N GLY A 168 2.42 17.51 -1.47
CA GLY A 168 1.66 17.02 -2.63
C GLY A 168 2.41 16.02 -3.51
N MET A 169 3.72 15.85 -3.33
CA MET A 169 4.49 14.87 -4.10
C MET A 169 3.96 13.45 -3.85
N SER A 170 3.66 12.74 -4.93
CA SER A 170 3.08 11.40 -4.94
C SER A 170 1.68 11.29 -4.31
N ASN A 171 1.01 12.38 -3.95
CA ASN A 171 -0.36 12.26 -3.44
C ASN A 171 -1.28 11.71 -4.55
N GLY A 172 -2.25 10.88 -4.18
CA GLY A 172 -3.12 10.25 -5.17
C GLY A 172 -3.85 9.03 -4.63
N TYR A 173 -4.50 8.30 -5.52
CA TYR A 173 -5.30 7.13 -5.20
C TYR A 173 -4.48 5.85 -5.30
N TYR A 174 -4.48 5.07 -4.23
CA TYR A 174 -3.69 3.85 -4.08
C TYR A 174 -4.53 2.68 -3.56
N LEU A 175 -4.16 1.47 -3.98
CA LEU A 175 -4.63 0.27 -3.29
C LEU A 175 -3.92 0.17 -1.93
N VAL A 176 -4.67 -0.07 -0.84
CA VAL A 176 -4.08 -0.17 0.51
C VAL A 176 -3.04 -1.29 0.62
N ALA A 177 -3.21 -2.37 -0.15
CA ALA A 177 -2.22 -3.45 -0.22
C ALA A 177 -0.94 -3.08 -0.99
N GLU A 178 -0.97 -2.01 -1.79
CA GLU A 178 0.10 -1.58 -2.70
C GLU A 178 0.36 -0.07 -2.58
N LEU A 179 0.71 0.36 -1.37
CA LEU A 179 1.01 1.75 -1.02
C LEU A 179 2.42 2.16 -1.51
N GLN A 180 2.61 2.23 -2.82
CA GLN A 180 3.90 2.54 -3.44
C GLN A 180 3.91 3.94 -4.10
N PRO A 181 4.53 4.96 -3.48
CA PRO A 181 4.65 6.27 -4.12
C PRO A 181 5.59 6.22 -5.34
N GLY A 182 5.32 7.04 -6.36
CA GLY A 182 6.18 7.13 -7.55
C GLY A 182 7.53 7.81 -7.26
N ALA A 183 7.56 8.70 -6.27
CA ALA A 183 8.76 9.33 -5.73
C ALA A 183 8.63 9.55 -4.22
N SER A 184 9.76 9.51 -3.51
CA SER A 184 9.84 9.66 -2.05
C SER A 184 10.41 11.02 -1.65
N GLY A 185 9.80 11.66 -0.65
CA GLY A 185 10.33 12.87 0.00
C GLY A 185 11.25 12.58 1.18
N THR A 186 11.55 13.60 1.99
CA THR A 186 12.36 13.45 3.22
C THR A 186 11.71 12.46 4.20
N GLY A 187 12.51 11.54 4.74
CA GLY A 187 12.02 10.44 5.58
C GLY A 187 11.37 9.31 4.80
N GLY A 188 11.37 9.37 3.46
CA GLY A 188 10.90 8.30 2.60
C GLY A 188 11.85 7.12 2.55
N GLY A 189 11.28 5.96 2.19
CA GLY A 189 11.96 4.68 2.14
C GLY A 189 12.70 4.39 0.83
N ASP A 190 13.03 3.12 0.62
CA ASP A 190 13.74 2.59 -0.56
C ASP A 190 12.92 2.59 -1.87
N GLY A 191 11.67 3.05 -1.82
CA GLY A 191 10.77 3.14 -2.98
C GLY A 191 10.05 1.83 -3.32
N SER A 192 10.22 0.77 -2.51
CA SER A 192 9.50 -0.51 -2.67
C SER A 192 8.03 -0.46 -2.26
N GLY A 193 7.61 0.62 -1.59
CA GLY A 193 6.25 0.82 -1.12
C GLY A 193 6.01 0.34 0.31
N TYR A 194 5.03 0.96 0.96
CA TYR A 194 4.73 0.82 2.39
C TYR A 194 3.68 -0.27 2.65
N GLN A 195 4.07 -1.51 2.42
CA GLN A 195 3.16 -2.67 2.43
C GLN A 195 3.18 -3.44 3.77
N PHE A 196 4.12 -3.14 4.65
CA PHE A 196 4.33 -3.89 5.90
C PHE A 196 3.96 -3.06 7.12
N GLU A 197 3.73 -3.75 8.23
CA GLU A 197 3.54 -3.11 9.54
C GLU A 197 2.49 -2.00 9.51
N GLN A 198 1.42 -2.23 8.74
CA GLN A 198 0.35 -1.26 8.58
C GLN A 198 -0.38 -1.05 9.89
N ILE A 199 -0.47 0.20 10.32
CA ILE A 199 -1.20 0.63 11.51
C ILE A 199 -2.06 1.81 11.11
N MET A 200 -3.31 1.81 11.53
CA MET A 200 -4.18 2.99 11.45
C MET A 200 -4.63 3.40 12.83
N VAL A 201 -4.89 4.69 13.01
CA VAL A 201 -5.52 5.19 14.23
C VAL A 201 -7.03 5.31 14.02
N VAL A 202 -7.80 4.55 14.79
CA VAL A 202 -9.26 4.53 14.77
C VAL A 202 -9.82 5.50 15.81
N GLY A 203 -10.88 6.23 15.47
CA GLY A 203 -11.57 7.14 16.37
C GLY A 203 -10.80 8.44 16.65
N LEU A 204 -9.85 8.81 15.78
CA LEU A 204 -9.00 9.99 15.97
C LEU A 204 -9.73 11.27 15.53
N ALA A 205 -10.40 11.90 16.50
CA ALA A 205 -11.08 13.18 16.33
C ALA A 205 -11.01 14.00 17.63
N PRO A 206 -11.33 15.30 17.61
CA PRO A 206 -11.55 16.07 18.82
C PRO A 206 -12.52 15.34 19.75
N SER A 207 -12.19 15.26 21.05
CA SER A 207 -13.00 14.53 22.04
C SER A 207 -14.46 15.00 22.10
N THR A 208 -14.74 16.24 21.72
CA THR A 208 -16.09 16.81 21.64
C THR A 208 -16.97 16.20 20.54
N MET A 209 -16.38 15.48 19.58
CA MET A 209 -17.08 14.88 18.43
C MET A 209 -17.52 13.44 18.67
N LEU A 210 -17.05 12.78 19.74
CA LEU A 210 -17.27 11.36 19.98
C LEU A 210 -17.80 11.13 21.40
N SER A 211 -18.90 10.38 21.51
CA SER A 211 -19.51 10.00 22.79
C SER A 211 -19.14 8.58 23.24
N ASP A 212 -18.72 7.74 22.29
CA ASP A 212 -18.64 6.31 22.51
C ASP A 212 -17.31 5.94 23.14
N LYS A 213 -17.39 5.19 24.24
CA LYS A 213 -16.23 4.62 24.92
C LYS A 213 -15.95 3.27 24.29
N VAL A 214 -14.74 3.08 23.79
CA VAL A 214 -14.33 1.82 23.15
C VAL A 214 -13.09 1.31 23.87
N SER A 215 -13.07 0.02 24.17
CA SER A 215 -11.84 -0.69 24.56
C SER A 215 -11.15 -1.27 23.34
N HIS A 216 -9.82 -1.20 23.34
CA HIS A 216 -8.98 -1.89 22.38
C HIS A 216 -8.02 -2.83 23.09
N PHE A 217 -8.23 -4.11 22.83
CA PHE A 217 -7.30 -5.19 23.16
C PHE A 217 -6.97 -5.89 21.85
N GLU A 218 -5.84 -6.55 21.82
CA GLU A 218 -5.51 -7.47 20.74
C GLU A 218 -5.01 -8.77 21.37
N ALA A 219 -5.42 -9.88 20.80
CA ALA A 219 -4.98 -11.21 21.18
C ALA A 219 -4.19 -11.85 20.05
N TYR A 220 -3.37 -12.84 20.38
CA TYR A 220 -2.70 -13.61 19.36
C TYR A 220 -3.65 -14.64 18.78
N ASP A 221 -4.14 -15.58 19.61
CA ASP A 221 -5.10 -16.58 19.18
C ASP A 221 -6.18 -16.86 20.24
N LEU A 222 -7.29 -17.41 19.76
CA LEU A 222 -8.31 -18.08 20.53
C LEU A 222 -8.34 -19.55 20.10
N SER A 223 -8.28 -20.46 21.07
CA SER A 223 -8.47 -21.89 20.85
C SER A 223 -9.50 -22.50 21.79
N TYR A 224 -10.21 -23.53 21.34
CA TYR A 224 -11.22 -24.25 22.13
C TYR A 224 -10.90 -25.74 22.26
N ASN A 225 -10.81 -26.22 23.49
CA ASN A 225 -10.70 -27.65 23.80
C ASN A 225 -12.08 -28.23 24.14
N ALA A 226 -12.63 -29.02 23.24
CA ALA A 226 -13.95 -29.62 23.39
C ALA A 226 -14.03 -30.66 24.53
N ALA A 227 -12.93 -31.31 24.90
CA ALA A 227 -12.92 -32.37 25.91
C ALA A 227 -13.16 -31.83 27.32
N ASN A 228 -12.63 -30.64 27.62
CA ASN A 228 -12.79 -29.97 28.91
C ASN A 228 -13.59 -28.65 28.81
N LYS A 229 -14.17 -28.36 27.64
CA LYS A 229 -14.97 -27.16 27.36
C LYS A 229 -14.28 -25.85 27.77
N THR A 230 -12.99 -25.74 27.46
CA THR A 230 -12.16 -24.59 27.86
C THR A 230 -11.66 -23.83 26.63
N PHE A 231 -11.86 -22.52 26.64
CA PHE A 231 -11.23 -21.60 25.72
C PHE A 231 -9.88 -21.16 26.27
N THR A 232 -8.87 -21.09 25.43
CA THR A 232 -7.55 -20.54 25.76
C THR A 232 -7.28 -19.34 24.87
N VAL A 233 -6.94 -18.22 25.49
CA VAL A 233 -6.52 -16.99 24.81
C VAL A 233 -5.03 -16.81 25.05
N ASN A 234 -4.27 -16.68 23.97
CA ASN A 234 -2.84 -16.46 24.04
C ASN A 234 -2.52 -14.99 23.76
N ASN A 235 -1.55 -14.44 24.51
CA ASN A 235 -0.97 -13.10 24.32
C ASN A 235 -2.01 -11.99 24.10
N ILE A 236 -2.94 -11.85 25.05
CA ILE A 236 -3.93 -10.77 25.03
C ILE A 236 -3.44 -9.56 25.81
N PHE A 237 -3.36 -8.41 25.16
CA PHE A 237 -2.85 -7.17 25.73
C PHE A 237 -3.80 -6.00 25.53
N ASN A 238 -3.88 -5.13 26.53
CA ASN A 238 -4.60 -3.88 26.46
C ASN A 238 -3.78 -2.85 25.67
N TYR A 239 -4.36 -2.25 24.64
CA TYR A 239 -3.78 -1.15 23.86
C TYR A 239 -4.54 0.17 24.05
N SER A 240 -5.47 0.20 25.00
CA SER A 240 -6.08 1.42 25.53
C SER A 240 -5.19 2.00 26.65
N GLU A 241 -5.39 3.27 27.05
CA GLU A 241 -4.59 3.91 28.10
C GLU A 241 -4.60 3.14 29.44
N THR A 242 -5.76 3.06 30.08
CA THR A 242 -5.98 2.28 31.30
C THR A 242 -7.37 1.66 31.24
N PHE A 243 -7.44 0.34 31.30
CA PHE A 243 -8.69 -0.40 31.21
C PHE A 243 -9.28 -0.71 32.59
N ASN A 244 -10.54 -0.34 32.76
CA ASN A 244 -11.40 -0.73 33.87
C ASN A 244 -12.70 -1.29 33.29
N GLY A 245 -13.01 -2.54 33.58
CA GLY A 245 -14.12 -3.23 32.93
C GLY A 245 -14.06 -4.73 33.13
N SER A 246 -14.57 -5.47 32.15
CA SER A 246 -14.61 -6.93 32.22
C SER A 246 -14.16 -7.58 30.91
N MET A 247 -13.68 -8.82 31.00
CA MET A 247 -13.28 -9.68 29.89
C MET A 247 -13.99 -11.04 30.00
N ALA A 248 -14.44 -11.59 28.88
CA ALA A 248 -15.03 -12.92 28.81
C ALA A 248 -14.97 -13.49 27.38
N ILE A 249 -15.18 -14.79 27.23
CA ILE A 249 -15.64 -15.35 25.95
C ILE A 249 -17.13 -15.02 25.80
N VAL A 250 -17.48 -14.44 24.65
CA VAL A 250 -18.81 -13.93 24.33
C VAL A 250 -19.33 -14.64 23.09
N ALA A 251 -20.61 -15.01 23.12
CA ALA A 251 -21.36 -15.39 21.92
C ALA A 251 -22.27 -14.22 21.54
N GLY A 252 -22.25 -13.80 20.27
CA GLY A 252 -23.10 -12.72 19.82
C GLY A 252 -23.42 -12.75 18.32
N ASN A 253 -24.41 -11.95 17.96
CA ASN A 253 -24.81 -11.63 16.59
C ASN A 253 -25.21 -10.14 16.53
N ASP A 254 -25.74 -9.68 15.40
CA ASP A 254 -26.12 -8.28 15.19
C ASP A 254 -27.15 -7.76 16.21
N GLU A 255 -27.92 -8.66 16.86
CA GLU A 255 -28.96 -8.29 17.80
C GLU A 255 -28.55 -8.40 19.27
N ARG A 256 -27.70 -9.38 19.64
CA ARG A 256 -27.47 -9.76 21.04
C ARG A 256 -26.05 -10.24 21.30
N GLN A 257 -25.56 -10.02 22.52
CA GLN A 257 -24.27 -10.51 23.01
C GLN A 257 -24.40 -11.07 24.43
N PHE A 258 -23.81 -12.24 24.70
CA PHE A 258 -23.85 -12.90 26.00
C PHE A 258 -22.49 -13.49 26.35
N ALA A 259 -22.04 -13.30 27.58
CA ALA A 259 -20.85 -14.01 28.06
C ALA A 259 -21.18 -15.51 28.20
N ILE A 260 -20.33 -16.35 27.61
CA ILE A 260 -20.46 -17.82 27.66
C ILE A 260 -19.42 -18.49 28.54
N SER A 261 -18.68 -17.69 29.29
CA SER A 261 -17.65 -18.09 30.25
C SER A 261 -17.74 -17.22 31.50
N GLN A 262 -16.89 -17.50 32.50
CA GLN A 262 -16.75 -16.60 33.64
C GLN A 262 -16.32 -15.21 33.19
N VAL A 263 -17.02 -14.20 33.69
CA VAL A 263 -16.66 -12.80 33.49
C VAL A 263 -15.52 -12.46 34.45
N GLN A 264 -14.39 -12.05 33.88
CA GLN A 264 -13.23 -11.59 34.62
C GLN A 264 -13.27 -10.07 34.73
N ASP A 265 -13.33 -9.55 35.94
CA ASP A 265 -13.21 -8.10 36.18
C ASP A 265 -11.75 -7.66 36.20
N LEU A 266 -11.48 -6.57 35.49
CA LEU A 266 -10.15 -5.98 35.34
C LEU A 266 -10.20 -4.52 35.82
N GLN A 267 -9.25 -4.15 36.67
CA GLN A 267 -9.15 -2.81 37.25
C GLN A 267 -7.73 -2.28 37.07
N GLY A 268 -7.60 -1.07 36.53
CA GLY A 268 -6.32 -0.38 36.37
C GLY A 268 -5.33 -1.11 35.45
N LEU A 269 -5.79 -1.86 34.45
CA LEU A 269 -4.88 -2.54 33.52
C LEU A 269 -4.28 -1.52 32.56
N ASN A 270 -2.99 -1.24 32.69
CA ASN A 270 -2.29 -0.23 31.88
C ASN A 270 -2.15 -0.64 30.41
N ASN A 271 -1.85 0.34 29.55
CA ASN A 271 -1.44 0.12 28.16
C ASN A 271 -0.22 -0.83 28.08
N LEU A 272 -0.25 -1.77 27.14
CA LEU A 272 0.72 -2.85 26.91
C LEU A 272 0.77 -3.94 28.00
N TYR A 273 -0.14 -3.91 28.98
CA TYR A 273 -0.28 -4.96 29.99
C TYR A 273 -1.39 -5.94 29.62
N GLY A 274 -1.22 -7.18 30.04
CA GLY A 274 -2.13 -8.26 29.67
C GLY A 274 -1.69 -9.63 30.14
N TYR A 275 -2.15 -10.67 29.45
CA TYR A 275 -1.95 -12.06 29.82
C TYR A 275 -1.31 -12.83 28.67
N LYS A 276 -0.17 -13.48 28.94
CA LYS A 276 0.49 -14.36 27.95
C LYS A 276 -0.35 -15.59 27.64
N ASN A 277 -1.07 -16.10 28.62
CA ASN A 277 -1.99 -17.22 28.49
C ASN A 277 -3.09 -17.06 29.55
N ILE A 278 -4.34 -17.13 29.13
CA ILE A 278 -5.50 -17.12 30.02
C ILE A 278 -6.57 -18.09 29.53
N GLN A 279 -7.24 -18.75 30.47
CA GLN A 279 -8.21 -19.80 30.18
C GLN A 279 -9.59 -19.43 30.72
N PHE A 280 -10.61 -19.71 29.91
CA PHE A 280 -12.00 -19.48 30.22
C PHE A 280 -12.78 -20.78 30.08
N GLY A 281 -13.23 -21.33 31.21
CA GLY A 281 -14.15 -22.46 31.20
C GLY A 281 -15.53 -22.01 30.68
N MET A 282 -16.08 -22.73 29.72
CA MET A 282 -17.42 -22.48 29.21
C MET A 282 -18.45 -22.78 30.30
N GLN A 283 -19.37 -21.85 30.54
CA GLN A 283 -20.44 -22.00 31.53
C GLN A 283 -21.75 -22.47 30.89
N VAL A 284 -22.61 -23.08 31.70
CA VAL A 284 -23.97 -23.44 31.27
C VAL A 284 -24.78 -22.16 31.10
N LEU A 285 -25.32 -21.97 29.90
CA LEU A 285 -25.97 -20.73 29.47
C LEU A 285 -27.42 -20.67 29.99
N PRO A 286 -27.95 -19.49 30.35
CA PRO A 286 -29.40 -19.30 30.46
C PRO A 286 -30.05 -19.57 29.10
N VAL A 287 -31.37 -19.86 29.08
CA VAL A 287 -32.15 -20.20 27.87
C VAL A 287 -31.79 -19.29 26.70
N LEU A 288 -30.95 -19.77 25.79
CA LEU A 288 -30.63 -19.07 24.57
C LEU A 288 -31.74 -19.35 23.56
N VAL A 289 -32.10 -18.33 22.79
CA VAL A 289 -32.97 -18.53 21.65
C VAL A 289 -32.19 -19.36 20.63
N ASP A 290 -32.86 -20.36 20.05
CA ASP A 290 -32.28 -21.17 18.99
C ASP A 290 -31.72 -20.28 17.88
N GLY A 291 -30.51 -20.60 17.41
CA GLY A 291 -29.77 -19.75 16.48
C GLY A 291 -28.28 -20.05 16.47
N VAL A 292 -27.58 -19.35 15.56
CA VAL A 292 -26.13 -19.41 15.41
C VAL A 292 -25.54 -18.07 15.83
N TYR A 293 -24.52 -18.10 16.69
CA TYR A 293 -23.86 -16.92 17.24
C TYR A 293 -22.36 -17.03 17.03
N ASP A 294 -21.69 -15.93 16.70
CA ASP A 294 -20.23 -15.87 16.63
C ASP A 294 -19.65 -15.89 18.05
N ILE A 295 -18.64 -16.73 18.27
CA ILE A 295 -17.87 -16.75 19.52
C ILE A 295 -16.61 -15.90 19.34
N PHE A 296 -16.40 -14.97 20.26
CA PHE A 296 -15.24 -14.09 20.26
C PHE A 296 -14.76 -13.76 21.68
N ILE A 297 -13.53 -13.27 21.80
CA ILE A 297 -13.03 -12.69 23.04
C ILE A 297 -13.65 -11.29 23.16
N GLY A 298 -14.45 -11.07 24.20
CA GLY A 298 -15.11 -9.81 24.47
C GLY A 298 -14.45 -9.05 25.60
N THR A 299 -14.28 -7.74 25.43
CA THR A 299 -13.98 -6.80 26.51
C THR A 299 -15.11 -5.79 26.64
N LYS A 300 -15.36 -5.29 27.85
CA LYS A 300 -16.43 -4.32 28.08
C LYS A 300 -15.98 -3.32 29.13
N LEU A 301 -15.77 -2.07 28.71
CA LEU A 301 -15.46 -0.96 29.61
C LEU A 301 -16.55 -0.77 30.66
N ALA A 302 -16.15 -0.34 31.86
CA ALA A 302 -17.07 0.03 32.92
C ALA A 302 -18.03 1.14 32.46
N GLY A 303 -19.34 0.89 32.58
CA GLY A 303 -20.40 1.77 32.12
C GLY A 303 -20.91 1.50 30.71
N ASN A 304 -20.25 0.64 29.93
CA ASN A 304 -20.75 0.19 28.63
C ASN A 304 -21.76 -0.95 28.79
N SER A 305 -22.72 -1.02 27.85
CA SER A 305 -23.69 -2.11 27.75
C SER A 305 -23.27 -3.22 26.78
N LYS A 306 -22.44 -2.89 25.79
CA LYS A 306 -21.96 -3.80 24.73
C LYS A 306 -20.54 -4.29 24.97
N TRP A 307 -20.24 -5.47 24.47
CA TRP A 307 -18.89 -6.03 24.42
C TRP A 307 -18.20 -5.62 23.13
N ASP A 308 -16.99 -5.09 23.26
CA ASP A 308 -16.05 -4.86 22.18
C ASP A 308 -15.35 -6.18 21.83
N LYS A 309 -15.33 -6.51 20.54
CA LYS A 309 -14.65 -7.69 20.03
C LYS A 309 -13.14 -7.44 20.04
N VAL A 310 -12.40 -8.32 20.70
CA VAL A 310 -10.93 -8.34 20.64
C VAL A 310 -10.52 -9.08 19.38
N PRO A 311 -9.87 -8.42 18.40
CA PRO A 311 -9.33 -9.11 17.24
C PRO A 311 -8.16 -10.02 17.64
N CYS A 312 -8.06 -11.16 16.95
CA CYS A 312 -6.89 -12.02 16.97
C CYS A 312 -6.01 -11.68 15.76
N GLU A 313 -4.74 -12.09 15.77
CA GLU A 313 -3.92 -12.05 14.56
C GLU A 313 -4.63 -12.83 13.44
N TYR A 314 -4.70 -12.27 12.24
CA TYR A 314 -5.52 -12.82 11.18
C TYR A 314 -5.05 -14.23 10.81
N ALA A 315 -6.01 -15.13 10.64
CA ALA A 315 -5.78 -16.56 10.36
C ALA A 315 -4.97 -17.34 11.41
N SER A 316 -4.75 -16.79 12.62
CA SER A 316 -4.15 -17.51 13.75
C SER A 316 -5.15 -18.41 14.49
N SER A 317 -6.44 -18.09 14.40
CA SER A 317 -7.53 -18.69 15.17
C SER A 317 -8.59 -19.28 14.25
N PRO A 318 -9.11 -20.49 14.54
CA PRO A 318 -10.33 -20.96 13.92
C PRO A 318 -11.50 -20.02 14.20
N LYS A 319 -12.50 -20.01 13.31
CA LYS A 319 -13.78 -19.35 13.62
C LYS A 319 -14.61 -20.30 14.49
N TYR A 320 -15.13 -19.77 15.58
CA TYR A 320 -15.96 -20.52 16.51
C TYR A 320 -17.37 -19.96 16.48
N SER A 321 -18.35 -20.85 16.37
CA SER A 321 -19.77 -20.50 16.40
C SER A 321 -20.45 -21.29 17.50
N LEU A 322 -21.36 -20.66 18.22
CA LEU A 322 -22.27 -21.33 19.14
C LEU A 322 -23.57 -21.62 18.39
N VAL A 323 -23.87 -22.90 18.19
CA VAL A 323 -25.16 -23.35 17.65
C VAL A 323 -26.05 -23.76 18.80
N VAL A 324 -27.20 -23.09 18.94
CA VAL A 324 -28.23 -23.40 19.92
C VAL A 324 -29.42 -23.98 19.18
N GLU A 325 -29.75 -25.23 19.48
CA GLU A 325 -30.91 -25.92 18.92
C GLU A 325 -31.63 -26.72 20.01
N ASN A 326 -32.94 -26.52 20.15
CA ASN A 326 -33.77 -27.17 21.15
C ASN A 326 -33.19 -27.06 22.58
N GLY A 327 -32.64 -25.88 22.91
CA GLY A 327 -32.01 -25.61 24.21
C GLY A 327 -30.65 -26.28 24.44
N THR A 328 -30.06 -26.92 23.43
CA THR A 328 -28.71 -27.49 23.48
C THR A 328 -27.72 -26.56 22.78
N ALA A 329 -26.70 -26.11 23.51
CA ALA A 329 -25.64 -25.25 22.96
C ALA A 329 -24.39 -26.06 22.61
N THR A 330 -23.96 -25.99 21.35
CA THR A 330 -22.79 -26.69 20.81
C THR A 330 -21.82 -25.70 20.19
N VAL A 331 -20.56 -25.77 20.59
CA VAL A 331 -19.49 -25.02 19.92
C VAL A 331 -19.10 -25.76 18.65
N VAL A 332 -19.28 -25.11 17.52
CA VAL A 332 -18.82 -25.56 16.21
C VAL A 332 -17.54 -24.81 15.87
N THR A 333 -16.50 -25.55 15.52
CA THR A 333 -15.27 -24.99 15.00
C THR A 333 -15.33 -25.07 13.49
N GLU A 334 -15.32 -23.93 12.81
CA GLU A 334 -15.00 -23.88 11.40
C GLU A 334 -13.47 -24.03 11.30
N ASN A 335 -13.02 -25.18 10.80
CA ASN A 335 -11.60 -25.45 10.65
C ASN A 335 -10.97 -24.39 9.74
N SER A 336 -10.17 -23.50 10.32
CA SER A 336 -9.23 -22.70 9.55
C SER A 336 -8.18 -23.64 8.98
N ASP A 337 -8.14 -23.81 7.67
CA ASP A 337 -7.04 -24.51 7.01
C ASP A 337 -5.75 -23.68 7.21
N LEU A 338 -4.91 -24.13 8.15
CA LEU A 338 -3.64 -23.47 8.49
C LEU A 338 -2.47 -24.01 7.65
N THR A 339 -2.73 -24.74 6.56
CA THR A 339 -1.67 -25.29 5.71
C THR A 339 -0.75 -24.18 5.21
N ASN A 340 0.56 -24.42 5.26
CA ASN A 340 1.59 -23.49 4.78
C ASN A 340 1.49 -23.28 3.25
N PRO A 341 1.90 -22.12 2.73
CA PRO A 341 1.93 -21.88 1.29
C PRO A 341 2.95 -22.79 0.60
N ASN A 342 2.67 -23.18 -0.64
CA ASN A 342 3.67 -23.82 -1.48
C ASN A 342 4.58 -22.76 -2.08
N VAL A 343 5.90 -22.89 -1.86
CA VAL A 343 6.88 -21.93 -2.35
C VAL A 343 8.03 -22.61 -3.09
N THR A 344 8.42 -22.05 -4.23
CA THR A 344 9.61 -22.44 -4.98
C THR A 344 10.46 -21.22 -5.30
N VAL A 345 11.78 -21.38 -5.28
CA VAL A 345 12.75 -20.32 -5.56
C VAL A 345 13.67 -20.75 -6.68
N LYS A 346 13.94 -19.83 -7.61
CA LYS A 346 14.90 -20.01 -8.70
C LYS A 346 15.79 -18.76 -8.78
N SER A 347 17.07 -18.93 -9.13
CA SER A 347 17.92 -17.82 -9.54
C SER A 347 17.80 -17.58 -11.05
N ASP A 348 17.83 -16.32 -11.46
CA ASP A 348 18.09 -15.94 -12.85
C ASP A 348 19.61 -15.96 -13.05
N GLY A 349 20.11 -17.01 -13.70
CA GLY A 349 21.53 -17.19 -13.96
C GLY A 349 22.34 -17.72 -12.77
N THR A 350 23.65 -17.53 -12.86
CA THR A 350 24.65 -18.01 -11.91
C THR A 350 24.87 -17.00 -10.80
N LEU A 351 25.07 -17.45 -9.57
CA LEU A 351 25.29 -16.58 -8.41
C LEU A 351 26.78 -16.27 -8.23
N HIS A 352 27.10 -15.02 -7.92
CA HIS A 352 28.46 -14.57 -7.67
C HIS A 352 28.54 -13.75 -6.38
N SER A 353 29.61 -13.91 -5.60
CA SER A 353 29.85 -13.16 -4.36
C SER A 353 29.88 -11.65 -4.62
N ASN A 354 29.24 -10.85 -3.77
CA ASN A 354 29.18 -9.38 -3.87
C ASN A 354 28.65 -8.85 -5.22
N ARG A 355 27.80 -9.62 -5.92
CA ARG A 355 27.19 -9.24 -7.20
C ARG A 355 25.68 -9.29 -7.15
N LEU A 356 25.04 -8.56 -8.07
CA LEU A 356 23.61 -8.61 -8.21
C LEU A 356 23.14 -10.02 -8.59
N ALA A 357 22.17 -10.54 -7.85
CA ALA A 357 21.45 -11.77 -8.16
C ALA A 357 19.95 -11.51 -8.16
N THR A 358 19.25 -12.09 -9.12
CA THR A 358 17.79 -11.99 -9.19
C THR A 358 17.18 -13.36 -8.88
N PHE A 359 16.27 -13.38 -7.92
CA PHE A 359 15.49 -14.57 -7.57
C PHE A 359 14.06 -14.42 -8.06
N THR A 360 13.53 -15.50 -8.63
CA THR A 360 12.10 -15.66 -8.92
C THR A 360 11.50 -16.60 -7.89
N ILE A 361 10.52 -16.10 -7.14
CA ILE A 361 9.83 -16.83 -6.06
C ILE A 361 8.38 -17.03 -6.49
N THR A 362 7.97 -18.29 -6.68
CA THR A 362 6.56 -18.62 -6.97
C THR A 362 5.90 -19.13 -5.70
N ILE A 363 4.81 -18.49 -5.31
CA ILE A 363 4.07 -18.73 -4.07
C ILE A 363 2.63 -19.05 -4.44
N SER A 364 2.07 -20.12 -3.88
CA SER A 364 0.66 -20.46 -4.08
C SER A 364 0.00 -20.83 -2.77
N ASN A 365 -1.27 -20.46 -2.65
CA ASN A 365 -2.11 -20.81 -1.50
C ASN A 365 -2.80 -22.15 -1.76
N PRO A 366 -2.39 -23.26 -1.11
CA PRO A 366 -3.02 -24.57 -1.30
C PRO A 366 -4.34 -24.73 -0.54
N ARG A 367 -4.70 -23.77 0.31
CA ARG A 367 -5.86 -23.87 1.19
C ARG A 367 -7.15 -23.89 0.36
N ALA A 368 -8.10 -24.72 0.74
CA ALA A 368 -9.36 -24.86 0.00
C ALA A 368 -10.34 -23.71 0.26
N ASN A 369 -10.37 -23.22 1.50
CA ASN A 369 -11.44 -22.32 1.98
C ASN A 369 -10.92 -21.07 2.71
N ASN A 370 -9.59 -20.91 2.82
CA ASN A 370 -8.98 -19.84 3.59
C ASN A 370 -7.99 -19.06 2.73
N ASP A 371 -8.05 -17.74 2.84
CA ASP A 371 -7.02 -16.89 2.29
C ASP A 371 -5.68 -17.13 3.01
N PHE A 372 -4.59 -16.88 2.30
CA PHE A 372 -3.26 -16.81 2.86
C PHE A 372 -2.90 -15.33 2.99
N LEU A 373 -2.65 -14.89 4.22
CA LEU A 373 -2.05 -13.59 4.52
C LEU A 373 -0.66 -13.84 5.11
N GLY A 374 0.37 -13.18 4.60
CA GLY A 374 1.70 -13.39 5.15
C GLY A 374 2.74 -12.43 4.65
N HIS A 375 3.61 -12.04 5.57
CA HIS A 375 4.87 -11.41 5.23
C HIS A 375 5.83 -12.49 4.72
N MET A 376 6.36 -12.33 3.52
CA MET A 376 7.35 -13.26 2.97
C MET A 376 8.74 -12.65 3.00
N GLU A 377 9.71 -13.43 3.51
CA GLU A 377 11.15 -13.14 3.43
C GLU A 377 11.89 -14.26 2.69
N LEU A 378 13.15 -13.99 2.35
CA LEU A 378 14.09 -14.93 1.77
C LEU A 378 15.37 -14.94 2.60
N ASP A 379 15.71 -16.09 3.19
CA ASP A 379 16.97 -16.27 3.92
C ASP A 379 18.03 -16.91 3.04
N ILE A 380 19.22 -16.33 3.02
CA ILE A 380 20.41 -16.94 2.46
C ILE A 380 21.21 -17.54 3.60
N VAL A 381 21.39 -18.86 3.54
CA VAL A 381 22.08 -19.65 4.56
C VAL A 381 23.36 -20.21 3.96
N ASP A 382 24.49 -19.98 4.62
CA ASP A 382 25.77 -20.51 4.20
C ASP A 382 25.90 -22.03 4.42
N ASN A 383 27.03 -22.61 4.03
CA ASN A 383 27.31 -24.03 4.18
C ASN A 383 27.44 -24.50 5.66
N SER A 384 27.58 -23.58 6.61
CA SER A 384 27.63 -23.87 8.04
C SER A 384 26.24 -23.94 8.68
N GLY A 385 25.20 -23.50 7.94
CA GLY A 385 23.85 -23.38 8.45
C GLY A 385 23.54 -22.01 9.05
N THR A 386 24.44 -21.03 8.92
CA THR A 386 24.26 -19.67 9.42
C THR A 386 23.48 -18.83 8.41
N THR A 387 22.45 -18.11 8.86
CA THR A 387 21.75 -17.13 8.01
C THR A 387 22.65 -15.91 7.85
N ILE A 388 23.15 -15.69 6.64
CA ILE A 388 24.07 -14.60 6.31
C ILE A 388 23.34 -13.39 5.73
N GLU A 389 22.10 -13.57 5.26
CA GLU A 389 21.24 -12.48 4.81
C GLU A 389 19.76 -12.87 4.92
N SER A 390 18.90 -11.89 5.24
CA SER A 390 17.44 -12.01 5.27
C SER A 390 16.82 -10.86 4.51
N ILE A 391 15.98 -11.15 3.53
CA ILE A 391 15.44 -10.15 2.59
C ILE A 391 13.92 -10.13 2.68
N ARG A 392 13.32 -8.98 3.02
CA ARG A 392 11.87 -8.76 2.85
C ARG A 392 11.49 -8.81 1.38
N LEU A 393 10.46 -9.59 1.08
CA LEU A 393 9.91 -9.71 -0.28
C LEU A 393 8.66 -8.86 -0.41
N GLN A 394 7.54 -9.32 0.16
CA GLN A 394 6.24 -8.69 0.01
C GLN A 394 5.26 -9.19 1.09
N GLN A 395 4.33 -8.33 1.50
CA GLN A 395 3.11 -8.72 2.22
C GLN A 395 2.10 -9.29 1.22
N LEU A 396 1.76 -10.57 1.37
CA LEU A 396 0.90 -11.29 0.43
C LEU A 396 -0.50 -11.50 0.96
N TYR A 397 -1.48 -11.34 0.07
CA TYR A 397 -2.83 -11.83 0.24
C TYR A 397 -3.20 -12.69 -0.97
N LEU A 398 -3.41 -13.98 -0.75
CA LEU A 398 -3.72 -14.96 -1.80
C LEU A 398 -5.00 -15.70 -1.45
N LYS A 399 -5.99 -15.67 -2.34
CA LYS A 399 -7.22 -16.45 -2.21
C LYS A 399 -6.93 -17.95 -2.37
N PRO A 400 -7.86 -18.84 -1.95
CA PRO A 400 -7.77 -20.27 -2.22
C PRO A 400 -7.38 -20.59 -3.67
N GLY A 401 -6.29 -21.35 -3.85
CA GLY A 401 -5.77 -21.74 -5.17
C GLY A 401 -5.03 -20.65 -5.94
N GLU A 402 -4.97 -19.41 -5.44
CA GLU A 402 -4.25 -18.32 -6.09
C GLU A 402 -2.73 -18.52 -6.01
N SER A 403 -2.03 -18.04 -7.05
CA SER A 403 -0.58 -18.07 -7.14
C SER A 403 -0.04 -16.69 -7.51
N LYS A 404 1.07 -16.30 -6.90
CA LYS A 404 1.82 -15.08 -7.22
C LYS A 404 3.28 -15.41 -7.49
N VAL A 405 3.84 -14.74 -8.49
CA VAL A 405 5.26 -14.79 -8.81
C VAL A 405 5.87 -13.47 -8.40
N LEU A 406 6.89 -13.54 -7.54
CA LEU A 406 7.69 -12.41 -7.12
C LEU A 406 9.06 -12.49 -7.76
N THR A 407 9.64 -11.33 -8.05
CA THR A 407 11.03 -11.20 -8.47
C THR A 407 11.73 -10.27 -7.50
N ARG A 408 12.89 -10.70 -6.98
CA ARG A 408 13.70 -9.88 -6.08
C ARG A 408 15.16 -9.89 -6.53
N THR A 409 15.68 -8.72 -6.83
CA THR A 409 17.11 -8.51 -7.08
C THR A 409 17.78 -8.04 -5.80
N ILE A 410 18.88 -8.67 -5.44
CA ILE A 410 19.71 -8.35 -4.27
C ILE A 410 21.17 -8.29 -4.69
N THR A 411 22.03 -7.71 -3.85
CA THR A 411 23.48 -7.96 -3.93
C THR A 411 23.78 -9.16 -3.05
N MET A 412 24.33 -10.23 -3.63
CA MET A 412 24.72 -11.42 -2.88
C MET A 412 25.74 -11.07 -1.79
N PRO A 413 25.66 -11.71 -0.61
CA PRO A 413 26.62 -11.49 0.47
C PRO A 413 28.00 -12.00 0.08
N ASP A 414 29.03 -11.61 0.85
CA ASP A 414 30.41 -12.05 0.63
C ASP A 414 30.59 -13.55 0.98
N VAL A 415 30.23 -14.42 0.05
CA VAL A 415 30.24 -15.88 0.24
C VAL A 415 30.62 -16.60 -1.05
N ILE A 416 31.43 -17.64 -0.93
CA ILE A 416 31.79 -18.54 -2.04
C ILE A 416 31.48 -19.98 -1.62
N GLY A 417 30.82 -20.73 -2.50
CA GLY A 417 30.46 -22.12 -2.27
C GLY A 417 28.95 -22.34 -2.18
N ASN A 418 28.55 -23.46 -1.59
CA ASN A 418 27.14 -23.83 -1.50
C ASN A 418 26.40 -22.94 -0.50
N VAL A 419 25.26 -22.42 -0.93
CA VAL A 419 24.29 -21.72 -0.10
C VAL A 419 22.93 -22.40 -0.22
N THR A 420 22.13 -22.30 0.84
CA THR A 420 20.72 -22.70 0.82
C THR A 420 19.86 -21.46 0.96
N VAL A 421 18.96 -21.25 0.01
CA VAL A 421 18.00 -20.15 0.02
C VAL A 421 16.67 -20.69 0.54
N LYS A 422 16.19 -20.14 1.66
CA LYS A 422 14.98 -20.60 2.36
C LYS A 422 13.89 -19.53 2.24
N PRO A 423 12.72 -19.86 1.66
CA PRO A 423 11.55 -19.00 1.79
C PRO A 423 11.05 -19.02 3.23
N ILE A 424 10.83 -17.83 3.78
CA ILE A 424 10.37 -17.65 5.14
C ILE A 424 9.01 -16.97 5.11
N TRP A 425 8.04 -17.57 5.79
CA TRP A 425 6.80 -16.91 6.15
C TRP A 425 6.97 -16.33 7.56
N VAL A 426 6.88 -15.01 7.67
CA VAL A 426 6.89 -14.30 8.94
C VAL A 426 5.44 -14.08 9.36
N HIS A 427 5.10 -14.60 10.54
CA HIS A 427 3.77 -14.58 11.10
C HIS A 427 3.89 -14.64 12.63
N ASN A 428 2.82 -14.36 13.37
CA ASN A 428 2.71 -14.74 14.77
C ASN A 428 3.75 -14.04 15.67
N ASN A 429 3.68 -12.71 15.80
CA ASN A 429 4.67 -11.88 16.51
C ASN A 429 6.09 -12.04 15.96
N TYR A 430 6.23 -11.93 14.64
CA TYR A 430 7.51 -12.06 13.91
C TYR A 430 8.19 -13.43 14.08
N GLN A 431 7.43 -14.47 14.40
CA GLN A 431 7.94 -15.84 14.26
C GLN A 431 8.17 -16.17 12.79
N ARG A 432 9.25 -16.92 12.55
CA ARG A 432 9.76 -17.20 11.21
C ARG A 432 9.61 -18.68 10.92
N TYR A 433 8.85 -19.01 9.88
CA TYR A 433 8.58 -20.38 9.46
C TYR A 433 9.19 -20.62 8.09
N VAL A 434 10.01 -21.67 7.95
CA VAL A 434 10.46 -22.11 6.62
C VAL A 434 9.28 -22.74 5.90
N VAL A 435 8.96 -22.23 4.71
CA VAL A 435 7.83 -22.69 3.90
C VAL A 435 8.29 -23.09 2.49
N GLY A 436 7.53 -23.99 1.86
CA GLY A 436 7.90 -24.57 0.57
C GLY A 436 9.21 -25.36 0.60
N THR A 437 9.89 -25.40 -0.53
CA THR A 437 11.12 -26.18 -0.71
C THR A 437 12.35 -25.25 -0.74
N PRO A 438 13.25 -25.33 0.27
CA PRO A 438 14.54 -24.64 0.21
C PRO A 438 15.33 -25.02 -1.05
N ALA A 439 15.96 -24.04 -1.68
CA ALA A 439 16.72 -24.23 -2.91
C ALA A 439 18.22 -24.12 -2.62
N SER A 440 19.02 -25.06 -3.12
CA SER A 440 20.48 -25.02 -3.01
C SER A 440 21.10 -24.43 -4.26
N PHE A 441 22.06 -23.53 -4.07
CA PHE A 441 22.81 -22.89 -5.14
C PHE A 441 24.31 -22.91 -4.84
N TYR A 442 25.13 -22.78 -5.88
CA TYR A 442 26.57 -22.55 -5.73
C TYR A 442 26.89 -21.10 -6.09
N VAL A 443 27.61 -20.40 -5.21
CA VAL A 443 28.05 -19.02 -5.40
C VAL A 443 29.52 -19.01 -5.83
N PHE A 444 29.80 -18.43 -6.98
CA PHE A 444 31.14 -18.28 -7.54
C PHE A 444 31.82 -17.01 -7.04
N SER A 445 33.13 -16.86 -7.31
CA SER A 445 33.83 -15.60 -7.07
C SER A 445 33.23 -14.46 -7.91
N GLN A 446 33.42 -13.23 -7.45
CA GLN A 446 32.87 -12.01 -8.08
C GLN A 446 33.20 -11.89 -9.57
N GLY A 447 34.40 -12.29 -9.99
CA GLY A 447 34.91 -12.06 -11.35
C GLY A 447 35.48 -10.65 -11.53
N THR A 448 35.89 -10.31 -12.76
CA THR A 448 36.53 -9.03 -13.09
C THR A 448 35.49 -8.04 -13.63
N PRO A 449 35.36 -6.81 -13.10
CA PRO A 449 34.45 -5.82 -13.65
C PRO A 449 34.91 -5.34 -15.03
N ALA A 450 33.98 -5.16 -15.96
CA ALA A 450 34.20 -4.57 -17.26
C ALA A 450 34.27 -3.04 -17.15
N THR A 451 34.73 -2.38 -18.22
CA THR A 451 34.88 -0.92 -18.29
C THR A 451 33.60 -0.18 -18.71
N GLY A 452 32.58 -0.91 -19.17
CA GLY A 452 31.33 -0.32 -19.64
C GLY A 452 30.41 -1.31 -20.35
N PHE A 453 29.25 -0.81 -20.76
CA PHE A 453 28.31 -1.48 -21.64
C PHE A 453 27.86 -0.55 -22.78
N THR A 454 27.20 -1.12 -23.77
CA THR A 454 26.49 -0.45 -24.87
C THR A 454 25.04 -0.87 -24.85
N THR A 455 24.17 0.02 -25.35
CA THR A 455 22.74 -0.24 -25.50
C THR A 455 22.36 -0.39 -26.96
N SER A 456 21.52 -1.38 -27.28
CA SER A 456 20.87 -1.53 -28.59
C SER A 456 19.36 -1.70 -28.44
N ASP A 457 18.63 -1.47 -29.53
CA ASP A 457 17.19 -1.74 -29.65
C ASP A 457 16.31 -1.05 -28.59
N VAL A 458 16.78 0.07 -28.05
CA VAL A 458 16.04 0.85 -27.05
C VAL A 458 14.86 1.54 -27.71
N LYS A 459 13.65 1.27 -27.21
CA LYS A 459 12.40 1.80 -27.75
C LYS A 459 11.31 1.92 -26.70
N LEU A 460 10.36 2.81 -26.93
CA LEU A 460 9.10 2.88 -26.18
C LEU A 460 8.03 2.01 -26.83
N ALA A 461 7.23 1.33 -26.02
CA ALA A 461 6.05 0.62 -26.48
C ALA A 461 5.02 1.58 -27.11
N ASN A 462 4.87 2.78 -26.53
CA ASN A 462 4.00 3.85 -27.00
C ASN A 462 4.67 5.21 -26.79
N THR A 463 4.44 6.17 -27.69
CA THR A 463 4.88 7.57 -27.52
C THR A 463 3.75 8.49 -27.04
N SER A 464 2.57 7.93 -26.77
CA SER A 464 1.43 8.63 -26.17
C SER A 464 0.72 7.72 -25.18
N VAL A 465 0.45 8.21 -23.97
CA VAL A 465 -0.28 7.48 -22.92
C VAL A 465 -1.30 8.39 -22.24
N GLU A 466 -2.32 7.82 -21.60
CA GLU A 466 -3.26 8.58 -20.76
C GLU A 466 -2.64 8.89 -19.39
N GLN A 467 -3.13 9.92 -18.72
CA GLN A 467 -2.92 10.13 -17.29
C GLN A 467 -3.23 8.84 -16.51
N GLY A 468 -2.40 8.48 -15.53
CA GLY A 468 -2.55 7.24 -14.76
C GLY A 468 -2.03 5.98 -15.47
N SER A 469 -1.53 6.08 -16.71
CA SER A 469 -0.90 4.96 -17.44
C SER A 469 0.62 4.95 -17.29
N ALA A 470 1.32 4.05 -17.99
CA ALA A 470 2.78 3.97 -17.95
C ALA A 470 3.41 4.00 -19.35
N PHE A 471 4.60 4.58 -19.47
CA PHE A 471 5.49 4.35 -20.61
C PHE A 471 6.38 3.15 -20.34
N THR A 472 6.32 2.13 -21.19
CA THR A 472 7.24 0.99 -21.15
C THR A 472 8.40 1.19 -22.13
N CYS A 473 9.62 1.22 -21.62
CA CYS A 473 10.85 1.30 -22.39
C CYS A 473 11.60 -0.04 -22.33
N THR A 474 11.90 -0.62 -23.49
CA THR A 474 12.65 -1.88 -23.59
C THR A 474 13.92 -1.69 -24.39
N GLY A 475 14.97 -2.46 -24.10
CA GLY A 475 16.18 -2.49 -24.89
C GLY A 475 17.11 -3.62 -24.49
N THR A 476 18.32 -3.59 -25.04
CA THR A 476 19.34 -4.62 -24.81
C THR A 476 20.64 -3.97 -24.37
N LEU A 477 21.30 -4.54 -23.36
CA LEU A 477 22.62 -4.15 -22.88
C LEU A 477 23.66 -5.20 -23.29
N THR A 478 24.82 -4.76 -23.77
CA THR A 478 25.95 -5.62 -24.15
C THR A 478 27.25 -5.08 -23.58
N LEU A 479 28.14 -5.93 -23.05
CA LEU A 479 29.43 -5.48 -22.53
C LEU A 479 30.35 -4.92 -23.62
N ASN A 480 31.12 -3.88 -23.29
CA ASN A 480 32.10 -3.28 -24.20
C ASN A 480 33.42 -4.09 -24.32
N ASN A 481 33.50 -5.22 -23.59
CA ASN A 481 34.58 -6.20 -23.43
C ASN A 481 35.87 -5.71 -22.74
N ASP A 482 36.20 -6.43 -21.66
CA ASP A 482 37.51 -6.70 -21.02
C ASP A 482 37.30 -7.33 -19.61
N GLY A 483 36.08 -7.24 -19.06
CA GLY A 483 35.67 -7.91 -17.82
C GLY A 483 34.59 -8.99 -18.02
N ASP A 484 34.21 -9.64 -16.92
CA ASP A 484 33.20 -10.70 -16.83
C ASP A 484 31.79 -10.14 -16.65
N TYR A 485 31.65 -8.94 -16.07
CA TYR A 485 30.36 -8.31 -15.76
C TYR A 485 30.40 -6.78 -15.74
N TYR A 486 29.23 -6.14 -15.83
CA TYR A 486 29.04 -4.73 -15.53
C TYR A 486 27.69 -4.52 -14.83
N GLU A 487 27.68 -3.79 -13.71
CA GLU A 487 26.49 -3.55 -12.89
C GLU A 487 26.19 -2.06 -12.80
N THR A 488 24.94 -1.68 -13.04
CA THR A 488 24.47 -0.29 -12.99
C THR A 488 22.99 -0.24 -12.61
N GLN A 489 22.43 0.95 -12.48
CA GLN A 489 20.99 1.16 -12.27
C GLN A 489 20.40 1.93 -13.44
N LEU A 490 19.27 1.45 -13.97
CA LEU A 490 18.51 2.15 -15.00
C LEU A 490 17.38 2.96 -14.36
N VAL A 491 17.16 4.18 -14.84
CA VAL A 491 16.05 5.03 -14.40
C VAL A 491 15.53 5.88 -15.56
N ALA A 492 14.21 5.95 -15.67
CA ALA A 492 13.52 6.81 -16.62
C ALA A 492 12.99 8.05 -15.92
N TYR A 493 13.03 9.20 -16.61
CA TYR A 493 12.45 10.45 -16.16
C TYR A 493 11.51 11.01 -17.22
N LEU A 494 10.44 11.66 -16.76
CA LEU A 494 9.57 12.48 -17.60
C LEU A 494 9.91 13.95 -17.38
N TYR A 495 10.48 14.62 -18.37
CA TYR A 495 10.81 16.05 -18.31
C TYR A 495 9.75 16.92 -18.97
N SER A 496 9.40 18.00 -18.28
CA SER A 496 8.55 19.05 -18.84
C SER A 496 9.38 20.04 -19.65
N PRO A 497 9.14 20.17 -20.97
CA PRO A 497 9.91 21.09 -21.80
C PRO A 497 9.65 22.56 -21.45
N ASN A 498 8.59 22.86 -20.68
CA ASN A 498 8.25 24.23 -20.28
C ASN A 498 9.01 24.69 -19.02
N THR A 499 9.25 23.79 -18.07
CA THR A 499 9.89 24.11 -16.79
C THR A 499 11.34 23.65 -16.71
N GLY A 500 11.73 22.66 -17.53
CA GLY A 500 13.05 22.00 -17.46
C GLY A 500 13.19 21.07 -16.25
N ALA A 501 12.17 20.96 -15.40
CA ALA A 501 12.13 20.02 -14.29
C ALA A 501 11.56 18.67 -14.73
N TYR A 502 11.95 17.59 -14.04
CA TYR A 502 11.27 16.31 -14.17
C TYR A 502 9.96 16.34 -13.37
N GLU A 503 8.91 15.75 -13.93
CA GLU A 503 7.59 15.64 -13.30
C GLU A 503 7.46 14.32 -12.51
N THR A 504 8.07 13.24 -13.02
CA THR A 504 8.06 11.92 -12.39
C THR A 504 9.26 11.09 -12.87
N SER A 505 9.57 10.02 -12.15
CA SER A 505 10.65 9.06 -12.44
C SER A 505 10.20 7.62 -12.23
N SER A 506 10.84 6.68 -12.91
CA SER A 506 10.71 5.27 -12.57
C SER A 506 11.54 4.97 -11.31
N PRO A 507 11.27 3.86 -10.62
CA PRO A 507 12.23 3.31 -9.67
C PRO A 507 13.58 3.05 -10.35
N MET A 508 14.67 3.22 -9.59
CA MET A 508 16.00 2.84 -10.06
C MET A 508 16.08 1.32 -10.09
N THR A 509 16.27 0.76 -11.27
CA THR A 509 16.26 -0.69 -11.50
C THR A 509 17.68 -1.20 -11.66
N PRO A 510 18.22 -1.99 -10.71
CA PRO A 510 19.54 -2.60 -10.85
C PRO A 510 19.57 -3.56 -12.04
N VAL A 511 20.64 -3.51 -12.82
CA VAL A 511 20.90 -4.41 -13.95
C VAL A 511 22.34 -4.91 -13.90
N SER A 512 22.51 -6.20 -14.18
CA SER A 512 23.82 -6.84 -14.34
C SER A 512 23.91 -7.40 -15.75
N VAL A 513 24.92 -6.96 -16.51
CA VAL A 513 25.23 -7.46 -17.84
C VAL A 513 26.43 -8.37 -17.71
N GLU A 514 26.33 -9.58 -18.23
CA GLU A 514 27.38 -10.59 -18.10
C GLU A 514 28.01 -10.93 -19.44
N LYS A 515 29.25 -11.44 -19.39
CA LYS A 515 29.95 -11.93 -20.58
C LYS A 515 29.25 -13.10 -21.28
N SER A 516 28.36 -13.79 -20.57
CA SER A 516 27.57 -14.92 -21.09
C SER A 516 26.61 -14.51 -22.21
N GLY A 517 26.22 -13.23 -22.31
CA GLY A 517 25.42 -12.72 -23.41
C GLY A 517 24.74 -11.38 -23.11
N PRO A 518 24.09 -10.78 -24.13
CA PRO A 518 23.36 -9.53 -23.95
C PRO A 518 22.20 -9.70 -22.96
N LYS A 519 21.94 -8.67 -22.14
CA LYS A 519 20.82 -8.62 -21.19
C LYS A 519 19.72 -7.70 -21.72
N THR A 520 18.51 -8.21 -21.87
CA THR A 520 17.34 -7.36 -22.17
C THR A 520 16.82 -6.69 -20.90
N PHE A 521 16.29 -5.48 -21.05
CA PHE A 521 15.63 -4.74 -19.96
C PHE A 521 14.23 -4.25 -20.38
N SER A 522 13.39 -4.02 -19.37
CA SER A 522 12.10 -3.33 -19.49
C SER A 522 11.94 -2.39 -18.30
N ILE A 523 11.72 -1.11 -18.55
CA ILE A 523 11.54 -0.06 -17.54
C ILE A 523 10.20 0.60 -17.77
N ASP A 524 9.35 0.55 -16.75
CA ASP A 524 8.06 1.23 -16.74
C ASP A 524 8.16 2.57 -16.00
N LEU A 525 7.70 3.63 -16.64
CA LEU A 525 7.55 4.96 -16.07
C LEU A 525 6.07 5.26 -15.90
N ASN A 526 5.58 5.11 -14.67
CA ASN A 526 4.20 5.41 -14.31
C ASN A 526 3.96 6.92 -14.33
N ILE A 527 2.84 7.31 -14.93
CA ILE A 527 2.41 8.69 -15.09
C ILE A 527 1.30 8.99 -14.07
N PRO A 528 1.54 9.86 -13.08
CA PRO A 528 0.52 10.27 -12.12
C PRO A 528 -0.76 10.76 -12.80
N ALA A 529 -1.91 10.44 -12.24
CA ALA A 529 -3.22 10.79 -12.80
C ALA A 529 -3.45 12.31 -12.91
N ASP A 530 -2.79 13.08 -12.07
CA ASP A 530 -2.81 14.54 -12.02
C ASP A 530 -1.76 15.21 -12.94
N THR A 531 -0.90 14.43 -13.60
CA THR A 531 0.10 14.97 -14.54
C THR A 531 -0.59 15.74 -15.65
N LYS A 532 -0.20 16.99 -15.89
CA LYS A 532 -0.85 17.83 -16.92
C LYS A 532 -0.80 17.17 -18.30
N THR A 533 -1.89 17.28 -19.06
CA THR A 533 -1.88 16.81 -20.45
C THR A 533 -0.97 17.70 -21.30
N GLY A 534 -0.17 17.12 -22.18
CA GLY A 534 0.79 17.91 -22.94
C GLY A 534 1.90 17.09 -23.58
N ARG A 535 2.91 17.80 -24.05
CA ARG A 535 4.14 17.20 -24.61
C ARG A 535 5.22 17.17 -23.53
N TYR A 536 5.94 16.07 -23.49
CA TYR A 536 7.01 15.80 -22.53
C TYR A 536 8.20 15.15 -23.24
N GLN A 537 9.33 15.07 -22.53
CA GLN A 537 10.44 14.21 -22.94
C GLN A 537 10.58 13.03 -21.99
N PHE A 538 10.61 11.84 -22.57
CA PHE A 538 11.05 10.63 -21.88
C PHE A 538 12.56 10.51 -22.03
N GLN A 539 13.29 10.34 -20.93
CA GLN A 539 14.73 10.12 -20.96
C GLN A 539 15.10 8.93 -20.06
N LEU A 540 15.86 7.99 -20.60
CA LEU A 540 16.43 6.85 -19.87
C LEU A 540 17.90 7.13 -19.57
N PHE A 541 18.30 6.87 -18.33
CA PHE A 541 19.67 7.00 -17.87
C PHE A 541 20.17 5.69 -17.25
N SER A 542 21.48 5.45 -17.34
CA SER A 542 22.18 4.68 -16.32
C SER A 542 22.68 5.61 -15.23
N TYR A 543 22.72 5.10 -14.00
CA TYR A 543 23.30 5.79 -12.85
C TYR A 543 24.47 4.98 -12.29
N GLU A 544 25.62 5.64 -12.16
CA GLU A 544 26.84 5.03 -11.65
C GLU A 544 27.71 6.07 -10.96
N SER A 545 28.27 5.72 -9.80
CA SER A 545 29.20 6.57 -9.03
C SER A 545 28.72 8.01 -8.83
N GLY A 546 27.41 8.22 -8.63
CA GLY A 546 26.84 9.55 -8.44
C GLY A 546 26.59 10.35 -9.71
N GLN A 547 26.74 9.74 -10.89
CA GLN A 547 26.58 10.38 -12.20
C GLN A 547 25.50 9.68 -13.03
N PHE A 548 24.74 10.47 -13.79
CA PHE A 548 23.74 9.98 -14.73
C PHE A 548 24.29 10.03 -16.16
N HIS A 549 24.17 8.93 -16.89
CA HIS A 549 24.56 8.82 -18.29
C HIS A 549 23.33 8.53 -19.15
N GLN A 550 22.98 9.45 -20.05
CA GLN A 550 21.77 9.31 -20.86
C GLN A 550 21.95 8.20 -21.90
N LEU A 551 21.02 7.24 -21.92
CA LEU A 551 21.01 6.10 -22.83
C LEU A 551 20.00 6.28 -23.96
N PHE A 552 18.86 6.92 -23.67
CA PHE A 552 17.77 7.07 -24.63
C PHE A 552 16.94 8.33 -24.33
N ASN A 553 16.37 8.93 -25.38
CA ASN A 553 15.53 10.11 -25.32
C ASN A 553 14.47 10.00 -26.42
N GLU A 554 13.21 10.24 -26.06
CA GLU A 554 12.10 10.32 -27.02
C GLU A 554 11.09 11.40 -26.61
N ASN A 555 10.50 12.08 -27.60
CA ASN A 555 9.39 13.00 -27.33
C ASN A 555 8.10 12.22 -27.16
N VAL A 556 7.38 12.49 -26.07
CA VAL A 556 6.17 11.77 -25.71
C VAL A 556 5.00 12.70 -25.42
N ARG A 557 3.80 12.14 -25.36
CA ARG A 557 2.56 12.87 -25.09
C ARG A 557 1.74 12.24 -23.98
N ILE A 558 1.21 13.07 -23.09
CA ILE A 558 0.21 12.69 -22.10
C ILE A 558 -1.15 13.24 -22.52
N THR A 559 -2.16 12.38 -22.56
CA THR A 559 -3.55 12.72 -22.86
C THR A 559 -4.44 12.56 -21.61
N ALA A 560 -5.59 13.22 -21.60
CA ALA A 560 -6.51 13.14 -20.46
C ALA A 560 -6.97 11.69 -20.22
N TYR A 561 -7.12 11.31 -18.95
CA TYR A 561 -7.79 10.07 -18.57
C TYR A 561 -9.26 10.13 -18.99
N THR A 562 -9.76 9.07 -19.62
CA THR A 562 -11.14 9.06 -20.13
C THR A 562 -12.02 7.91 -19.63
N GLY A 563 -11.48 6.98 -18.83
CA GLY A 563 -12.21 5.82 -18.31
C GLY A 563 -12.65 4.81 -19.38
N ILE A 564 -12.13 4.91 -20.60
CA ILE A 564 -12.47 4.01 -21.72
C ILE A 564 -11.20 3.34 -22.21
N GLU A 565 -11.10 2.02 -22.06
CA GLU A 565 -9.98 1.24 -22.57
C GLU A 565 -9.77 1.50 -24.08
N SER A 566 -8.52 1.78 -24.46
CA SER A 566 -8.13 1.77 -25.86
C SER A 566 -8.15 0.34 -26.39
N VAL A 567 -9.22 -0.06 -27.07
CA VAL A 567 -9.26 -1.34 -27.79
C VAL A 567 -8.44 -1.21 -29.08
N SER A 568 -7.11 -1.29 -28.98
CA SER A 568 -6.25 -1.54 -30.13
C SER A 568 -5.79 -3.01 -30.13
N THR A 569 -6.74 -3.93 -30.29
CA THR A 569 -6.43 -5.37 -30.38
C THR A 569 -6.96 -6.04 -31.65
N ALA A 570 -7.42 -5.30 -32.67
CA ALA A 570 -7.81 -5.93 -33.92
C ALA A 570 -7.34 -5.17 -35.16
N ASP A 571 -6.51 -5.81 -35.97
CA ASP A 571 -5.96 -5.32 -37.25
C ASP A 571 -7.00 -4.95 -38.32
N ALA A 572 -8.31 -5.13 -38.05
CA ALA A 572 -9.32 -5.05 -39.10
C ALA A 572 -9.95 -3.68 -39.30
N LEU A 573 -9.95 -2.76 -38.33
CA LEU A 573 -10.44 -1.39 -38.50
C LEU A 573 -9.44 -0.41 -37.87
N ARG A 574 -9.12 0.68 -38.58
CA ARG A 574 -8.13 1.69 -38.17
C ARG A 574 -8.63 3.09 -38.45
N LEU A 575 -8.38 4.02 -37.52
CA LEU A 575 -8.60 5.44 -37.74
C LEU A 575 -7.48 6.03 -38.60
N VAL A 576 -7.83 6.70 -39.69
CA VAL A 576 -6.87 7.35 -40.61
C VAL A 576 -6.75 8.84 -40.29
N SER A 577 -7.87 9.54 -40.11
CA SER A 577 -7.91 10.95 -39.71
C SER A 577 -9.25 11.30 -39.04
N ALA A 578 -9.27 12.36 -38.23
CA ALA A 578 -10.48 12.95 -37.66
C ALA A 578 -10.28 14.47 -37.50
N ASP A 579 -11.01 15.25 -38.28
CA ASP A 579 -10.97 16.71 -38.27
C ASP A 579 -12.32 17.30 -38.70
N ALA A 580 -12.41 18.63 -38.78
CA ALA A 580 -13.59 19.36 -39.22
C ALA A 580 -14.09 18.99 -40.64
N SER A 581 -13.26 18.35 -41.47
CA SER A 581 -13.65 17.86 -42.80
C SER A 581 -14.24 16.45 -42.78
N GLY A 582 -14.07 15.69 -41.70
CA GLY A 582 -14.64 14.36 -41.53
C GLY A 582 -13.77 13.41 -40.72
N ILE A 583 -14.33 12.25 -40.40
CA ILE A 583 -13.61 11.09 -39.87
C ILE A 583 -13.35 10.11 -41.00
N SER A 584 -12.09 9.76 -41.22
CA SER A 584 -11.67 8.75 -42.20
C SER A 584 -11.20 7.48 -41.49
N LEU A 585 -11.70 6.33 -41.93
CA LEU A 585 -11.41 5.00 -41.41
C LEU A 585 -10.88 4.11 -42.53
N SER A 586 -10.00 3.18 -42.21
CA SER A 586 -9.62 2.06 -43.08
C SER A 586 -9.97 0.74 -42.44
N SER A 587 -10.36 -0.24 -43.24
CA SER A 587 -10.72 -1.57 -42.77
C SER A 587 -10.14 -2.64 -43.70
N SER A 588 -9.56 -3.70 -43.15
CA SER A 588 -9.13 -4.86 -43.93
C SER A 588 -10.30 -5.77 -44.34
N GLN A 589 -11.50 -5.52 -43.81
CA GLN A 589 -12.74 -6.18 -44.19
C GLN A 589 -13.83 -5.18 -44.59
N ALA A 590 -14.83 -5.63 -45.36
CA ALA A 590 -15.98 -4.80 -45.67
C ALA A 590 -16.75 -4.43 -44.40
N VAL A 591 -17.11 -3.16 -44.24
CA VAL A 591 -17.85 -2.63 -43.08
C VAL A 591 -19.35 -2.59 -43.42
N ARG A 592 -20.17 -3.26 -42.60
CA ARG A 592 -21.64 -3.31 -42.74
C ARG A 592 -22.32 -2.10 -42.11
N SER A 593 -21.82 -1.61 -40.98
CA SER A 593 -22.35 -0.44 -40.29
C SER A 593 -21.25 0.33 -39.57
N LEU A 594 -21.42 1.65 -39.46
CA LEU A 594 -20.65 2.53 -38.59
C LEU A 594 -21.62 3.35 -37.73
N SER A 595 -21.25 3.63 -36.50
CA SER A 595 -22.03 4.42 -35.55
C SER A 595 -21.10 5.25 -34.70
N LEU A 596 -21.32 6.56 -34.65
CA LEU A 596 -20.55 7.51 -33.85
C LEU A 596 -21.35 7.91 -32.63
N TYR A 597 -20.74 7.82 -31.46
CA TYR A 597 -21.32 8.19 -30.17
C TYR A 597 -20.47 9.27 -29.49
N ASP A 598 -21.09 10.10 -28.67
CA ASP A 598 -20.34 10.90 -27.68
C ASP A 598 -19.94 10.05 -26.46
N LEU A 599 -19.18 10.66 -25.55
CA LEU A 599 -18.74 10.02 -24.31
C LEU A 599 -19.89 9.72 -23.33
N GLN A 600 -21.07 10.29 -23.53
CA GLN A 600 -22.28 9.97 -22.74
C GLN A 600 -23.06 8.80 -23.35
N GLY A 601 -22.52 8.15 -24.39
CA GLY A 601 -23.16 7.01 -25.06
C GLY A 601 -24.32 7.40 -25.97
N ARG A 602 -24.52 8.69 -26.27
CA ARG A 602 -25.57 9.13 -27.19
C ARG A 602 -25.12 8.92 -28.63
N LEU A 603 -25.96 8.26 -29.43
CA LEU A 603 -25.72 8.05 -30.85
C LEU A 603 -25.86 9.37 -31.62
N LEU A 604 -24.80 9.79 -32.30
CA LEU A 604 -24.74 11.06 -33.02
C LEU A 604 -24.91 10.88 -34.53
N ARG A 605 -24.32 9.82 -35.10
CA ARG A 605 -24.31 9.56 -36.55
C ARG A 605 -24.25 8.06 -36.83
N THR A 606 -24.88 7.64 -37.91
CA THR A 606 -24.77 6.27 -38.48
C THR A 606 -24.48 6.27 -39.98
N SER A 607 -24.60 7.44 -40.63
CA SER A 607 -24.32 7.63 -42.04
C SER A 607 -22.81 7.64 -42.29
N PHE A 608 -22.37 6.83 -43.26
CA PHE A 608 -20.99 6.80 -43.74
C PHE A 608 -20.97 6.58 -45.26
N SER A 609 -19.88 7.00 -45.91
CA SER A 609 -19.61 6.72 -47.32
C SER A 609 -18.42 5.79 -47.47
N SER A 610 -18.49 4.84 -48.40
CA SER A 610 -17.33 4.06 -48.84
C SER A 610 -16.59 4.82 -49.94
N GLU A 611 -15.29 5.03 -49.76
CA GLU A 611 -14.43 5.75 -50.72
C GLU A 611 -13.64 4.79 -51.63
N GLY A 612 -13.88 3.47 -51.53
CA GLY A 612 -13.11 2.43 -52.21
C GLY A 612 -11.86 1.99 -51.44
N SER A 613 -11.27 0.87 -51.83
CA SER A 613 -10.04 0.30 -51.22
C SER A 613 -10.10 0.11 -49.69
N GLY A 614 -11.28 -0.25 -49.16
CA GLY A 614 -11.47 -0.46 -47.72
C GLY A 614 -11.48 0.83 -46.89
N ARG A 615 -11.67 2.01 -47.50
CA ARG A 615 -11.79 3.29 -46.80
C ARG A 615 -13.24 3.73 -46.63
N TYR A 616 -13.54 4.29 -45.47
CA TYR A 616 -14.86 4.78 -45.09
C TYR A 616 -14.76 6.17 -44.50
N ARG A 617 -15.76 7.01 -44.72
CA ARG A 617 -15.81 8.37 -44.20
C ARG A 617 -17.12 8.66 -43.51
N MET A 618 -17.04 9.39 -42.40
CA MET A 618 -18.18 9.95 -41.67
C MET A 618 -18.08 11.47 -41.64
N ALA A 619 -19.21 12.16 -41.82
CA ALA A 619 -19.28 13.61 -41.71
C ALA A 619 -19.23 14.06 -40.24
N THR A 620 -18.61 15.21 -40.00
CA THR A 620 -18.36 15.79 -38.67
C THR A 620 -19.00 17.17 -38.51
N ASP A 621 -19.86 17.53 -39.46
CA ASP A 621 -20.58 18.79 -39.52
C ASP A 621 -21.45 19.00 -38.27
N GLY A 622 -21.20 20.11 -37.58
CA GLY A 622 -21.91 20.49 -36.35
C GLY A 622 -21.49 19.74 -35.09
N LEU A 623 -20.44 18.91 -35.14
CA LEU A 623 -19.88 18.28 -33.95
C LEU A 623 -18.80 19.19 -33.32
N PRO A 624 -18.84 19.44 -32.00
CA PRO A 624 -17.77 20.18 -31.33
C PRO A 624 -16.44 19.43 -31.36
N ALA A 625 -15.33 20.14 -31.16
CA ALA A 625 -14.05 19.49 -30.91
C ALA A 625 -14.15 18.66 -29.63
N GLY A 626 -13.68 17.41 -29.68
CA GLY A 626 -13.89 16.47 -28.57
C GLY A 626 -13.65 15.02 -28.93
N THR A 627 -13.79 14.15 -27.93
CA THR A 627 -13.61 12.70 -28.08
C THR A 627 -14.93 12.03 -28.41
N TYR A 628 -14.89 11.08 -29.34
CA TYR A 628 -16.04 10.31 -29.80
C TYR A 628 -15.69 8.83 -29.92
N ILE A 629 -16.72 7.98 -29.92
CA ILE A 629 -16.60 6.53 -30.05
C ILE A 629 -17.22 6.09 -31.37
N ILE A 630 -16.49 5.33 -32.16
CA ILE A 630 -16.96 4.72 -33.41
C ILE A 630 -17.15 3.24 -33.17
N GLN A 631 -18.36 2.73 -33.41
CA GLN A 631 -18.66 1.31 -33.43
C GLN A 631 -18.91 0.85 -34.86
N ALA A 632 -18.19 -0.19 -35.28
CA ALA A 632 -18.34 -0.82 -36.59
C ALA A 632 -18.84 -2.25 -36.46
N THR A 633 -19.68 -2.68 -37.41
CA THR A 633 -19.93 -4.11 -37.64
C THR A 633 -19.29 -4.51 -38.96
N LEU A 634 -18.40 -5.48 -38.96
CA LEU A 634 -17.72 -5.98 -40.16
C LEU A 634 -18.55 -7.05 -40.88
N ALA A 635 -18.17 -7.37 -42.12
CA ALA A 635 -18.88 -8.33 -42.96
C ALA A 635 -18.91 -9.75 -42.40
N ASN A 636 -17.93 -10.14 -41.59
CA ASN A 636 -17.91 -11.40 -40.86
C ASN A 636 -18.80 -11.40 -39.59
N GLY A 637 -19.49 -10.29 -39.30
CA GLY A 637 -20.34 -10.13 -38.12
C GLY A 637 -19.60 -9.68 -36.85
N SER A 638 -18.27 -9.56 -36.88
CA SER A 638 -17.52 -9.03 -35.74
C SER A 638 -17.80 -7.54 -35.53
N LYS A 639 -17.85 -7.14 -34.26
CA LYS A 639 -18.00 -5.73 -33.87
C LYS A 639 -16.64 -5.18 -33.46
N GLN A 640 -16.33 -3.97 -33.89
CA GLN A 640 -15.12 -3.25 -33.50
C GLN A 640 -15.47 -1.87 -32.98
N THR A 641 -14.69 -1.38 -32.03
CA THR A 641 -14.89 -0.07 -31.42
C THR A 641 -13.57 0.69 -31.47
N ILE A 642 -13.62 1.94 -31.94
CA ILE A 642 -12.45 2.82 -32.06
C ILE A 642 -12.78 4.17 -31.46
N LYS A 643 -11.85 4.73 -30.69
CA LYS A 643 -11.91 6.09 -30.17
C LYS A 643 -11.33 7.06 -31.20
N CYS A 644 -12.00 8.18 -31.45
CA CYS A 644 -11.46 9.25 -32.30
C CYS A 644 -11.58 10.61 -31.62
N PHE A 645 -10.60 11.48 -31.84
CA PHE A 645 -10.63 12.87 -31.37
C PHE A 645 -10.83 13.81 -32.55
N LEU A 646 -11.93 14.56 -32.56
CA LEU A 646 -12.19 15.60 -33.54
C LEU A 646 -11.50 16.89 -33.12
N ARG A 647 -10.60 17.37 -34.00
CA ARG A 647 -9.86 18.63 -33.84
C ARG A 647 -10.64 19.83 -34.31
#